data_AF-A0AAE3TBV3-F1
#
_entry.id   AF-A0AAE3TBV3-F1
#
_cell.length_a   1.000
_cell.length_b   1.000
_cell.length_c   1.000
_cell.angle_alpha   90.00
_cell.angle_beta   90.00
_cell.angle_gamma   90.00
#
_symmetry.space_group_name_H-M   'P 1'
#
loop_
_entity.id
_entity.type
_entity.pdbx_description
1 polymer ?
#
loop_
_entity_poly.entity_id
_entity_poly.type
_entity_poly.pdbx_seq_one_letter_code
_entity_poly.pdbx_strand_id
1 'polypeptide(L)'
;MDRPTTGDPEGTLLWADRWAASFSHDPEAVLELVDTLSDAEMEHTDDCLTLMSRILDEARMNHENEEPGANEFFQTLAAGWVERTKRGELDAETCFGLCQAYLRAGLTPPNRLRMAPDALEGHAGDEITELPDVAGLAEALVPDGSTPFETYTGLREVVGAMPAQVTASFLAQMIGQGDQRMIAAGRYFLLDPVAEMRDAAIAGFGLLAESAHVDAALLSDLILIRNWLPDGKALDTTIETALRREPSGGNVPQPWQLHRVMTSLPDGTGSQSIMGVCSRGSTRAVAAAMIKEGHGIKDAYVIPCSSRADQKSIVERIEQAMTMHDVSPSYLAPAIGVALGDGLTRGSVAAPGFLDVAPMFGIGDVAPQTEGLAALLAAADPDGELAALSDARRGRLIGKSRDWFSEHDISSSWFVSDATLMAALEAASTAARAKKIVAGHLGERRDRWARFFARSALILRHDSSARPDAWKSFAVVAQALEAGREIKKIPVFEDILEQTLEVAAARAMGELDDEPEWDNEDYEPLEIEAERPGELAKLLKGSPLNPDQIDGYLTAVLIAPEFASPNEWLTPLMEGIEVKGHGSIQRILDILMLRYDALNEAVILGEIGGRVRDLPPVRFRAWTEGFAQAVDGIKGAWPKRALSRDDKQVLNLIRRAAVEDLSPTLKPLLPSWLRMTAEKWREDL
;
A
#
# COMPACT_ATOMS: atom_id res chain seq x y z
N MET A 1 10.66 -10.10 -21.30
CA MET A 1 10.65 -8.81 -20.59
C MET A 1 11.54 -7.83 -21.34
N ASP A 2 10.97 -6.87 -22.06
CA ASP A 2 11.76 -5.83 -22.73
C ASP A 2 12.39 -4.93 -21.66
N ARG A 3 13.73 -4.89 -21.63
CA ARG A 3 14.53 -4.18 -20.62
C ARG A 3 14.70 -2.70 -21.00
N PRO A 4 14.83 -1.80 -20.02
CA PRO A 4 15.21 -0.41 -20.29
C PRO A 4 16.62 -0.34 -20.91
N THR A 5 16.88 0.75 -21.63
CA THR A 5 18.22 1.03 -22.18
C THR A 5 19.23 1.27 -21.06
N THR A 6 20.45 0.73 -21.24
CA THR A 6 21.52 0.77 -20.24
C THR A 6 21.84 2.19 -19.74
N GLY A 7 21.89 2.36 -18.42
CA GLY A 7 22.31 3.60 -17.76
C GLY A 7 21.21 4.59 -17.35
N ASP A 8 19.93 4.18 -17.36
CA ASP A 8 18.81 4.96 -16.82
C ASP A 8 18.27 4.36 -15.51
N PRO A 9 18.73 4.83 -14.33
CA PRO A 9 18.29 4.29 -13.04
C PRO A 9 16.79 4.46 -12.76
N GLU A 10 16.18 5.53 -13.29
CA GLU A 10 14.74 5.77 -13.12
C GLU A 10 13.93 4.78 -13.98
N GLY A 11 14.39 4.55 -15.22
CA GLY A 11 13.86 3.52 -16.10
C GLY A 11 13.98 2.10 -15.53
N THR A 12 15.12 1.75 -14.91
CA THR A 12 15.30 0.44 -14.24
C THR A 12 14.35 0.27 -13.06
N LEU A 13 14.15 1.29 -12.22
CA LEU A 13 13.21 1.22 -11.11
C LEU A 13 11.77 1.04 -11.59
N LEU A 14 11.33 1.81 -12.60
CA LEU A 14 9.99 1.66 -13.18
C LEU A 14 9.78 0.27 -13.80
N TRP A 15 10.80 -0.27 -14.47
CA TRP A 15 10.77 -1.63 -14.99
C TRP A 15 10.67 -2.66 -13.86
N ALA A 16 11.47 -2.52 -12.80
CA ALA A 16 11.43 -3.42 -11.66
C ALA A 16 10.06 -3.39 -10.96
N ASP A 17 9.52 -2.20 -10.72
CA ASP A 17 8.21 -2.00 -10.08
C ASP A 17 7.08 -2.61 -10.92
N ARG A 18 7.17 -2.52 -12.26
CA ARG A 18 6.19 -3.12 -13.18
C ARG A 18 6.09 -4.64 -13.05
N TRP A 19 7.23 -5.32 -12.87
CA TRP A 19 7.27 -6.79 -12.88
C TRP A 19 7.19 -7.41 -11.49
N ALA A 20 7.61 -6.68 -10.45
CA ALA A 20 7.74 -7.22 -9.09
C ALA A 20 6.45 -7.86 -8.56
N ALA A 21 5.29 -7.23 -8.78
CA ALA A 21 4.01 -7.73 -8.31
C ALA A 21 3.67 -9.12 -8.90
N SER A 22 3.87 -9.32 -10.21
CA SER A 22 3.61 -10.61 -10.86
C SER A 22 4.53 -11.70 -10.33
N PHE A 23 5.83 -11.43 -10.22
CA PHE A 23 6.80 -12.41 -9.70
C PHE A 23 6.65 -12.67 -8.20
N SER A 24 6.06 -11.76 -7.42
CA SER A 24 5.89 -11.92 -5.97
C SER A 24 4.93 -13.05 -5.55
N HIS A 25 4.23 -13.66 -6.52
CA HIS A 25 3.36 -14.82 -6.34
C HIS A 25 3.91 -16.10 -6.98
N ASP A 26 4.99 -16.02 -7.76
CA ASP A 26 5.57 -17.14 -8.50
C ASP A 26 7.02 -17.38 -8.06
N PRO A 27 7.24 -18.20 -7.01
CA PRO A 27 8.59 -18.46 -6.53
C PRO A 27 9.43 -19.25 -7.54
N GLU A 28 8.84 -20.03 -8.45
CA GLU A 28 9.60 -20.80 -9.44
C GLU A 28 10.18 -19.88 -10.52
N ALA A 29 9.39 -18.92 -11.02
CA ALA A 29 9.88 -17.93 -11.96
C ALA A 29 10.99 -17.04 -11.37
N VAL A 30 10.94 -16.78 -10.05
CA VAL A 30 12.03 -16.08 -9.33
C VAL A 30 13.30 -16.94 -9.24
N LEU A 31 13.14 -18.25 -9.02
CA LEU A 31 14.27 -19.19 -9.02
C LEU A 31 14.90 -19.30 -10.42
N GLU A 32 14.09 -19.31 -11.48
CA GLU A 32 14.56 -19.27 -12.88
C GLU A 32 15.27 -17.95 -13.21
N LEU A 33 14.75 -16.81 -12.73
CA LEU A 33 15.40 -15.51 -12.88
C LEU A 33 16.82 -15.54 -12.31
N VAL A 34 17.02 -16.17 -11.14
CA VAL A 34 18.35 -16.30 -10.55
C VAL A 34 19.26 -17.25 -11.33
N ASP A 35 18.72 -18.30 -11.95
CA ASP A 35 19.53 -19.18 -12.81
C ASP A 35 20.10 -18.41 -14.01
N THR A 36 19.41 -17.36 -14.48
CA THR A 36 19.94 -16.49 -15.54
C THR A 36 21.03 -15.53 -15.09
N LEU A 37 21.19 -15.28 -13.78
CA LEU A 37 22.22 -14.38 -13.24
C LEU A 37 23.63 -14.95 -13.41
N SER A 38 23.79 -16.26 -13.22
CA SER A 38 25.10 -16.93 -13.29
C SER A 38 25.74 -16.90 -14.69
N ASP A 39 24.96 -16.61 -15.73
CA ASP A 39 25.39 -16.58 -17.14
C ASP A 39 25.38 -15.15 -17.76
N ALA A 40 25.03 -14.11 -16.99
CA ALA A 40 24.78 -12.77 -17.50
C ALA A 40 26.01 -11.82 -17.43
N GLU A 41 26.03 -10.79 -18.29
CA GLU A 41 27.02 -9.70 -18.16
C GLU A 41 26.79 -8.90 -16.86
N MET A 42 27.83 -8.29 -16.28
CA MET A 42 27.75 -7.56 -15.00
C MET A 42 26.61 -6.53 -14.92
N GLU A 43 26.42 -5.71 -15.95
CA GLU A 43 25.32 -4.71 -15.97
C GLU A 43 23.93 -5.37 -15.90
N HIS A 44 23.79 -6.58 -16.45
CA HIS A 44 22.53 -7.33 -16.43
C HIS A 44 22.25 -7.94 -15.05
N THR A 45 23.30 -8.13 -14.25
CA THR A 45 23.21 -8.65 -12.88
C THR A 45 22.65 -7.60 -11.92
N ASP A 46 23.08 -6.33 -12.05
CA ASP A 46 22.59 -5.23 -11.22
C ASP A 46 21.09 -4.92 -11.42
N ASP A 47 20.61 -4.92 -12.67
CA ASP A 47 19.19 -4.73 -12.98
C ASP A 47 18.34 -5.86 -12.39
N CYS A 48 18.79 -7.11 -12.53
CA CYS A 48 18.08 -8.28 -12.00
C CYS A 48 18.09 -8.31 -10.46
N LEU A 49 19.17 -7.88 -9.80
CA LEU A 49 19.21 -7.72 -8.35
C LEU A 49 18.29 -6.58 -7.86
N THR A 50 18.14 -5.52 -8.65
CA THR A 50 17.17 -4.45 -8.39
C THR A 50 15.74 -4.99 -8.47
N LEU A 51 15.42 -5.74 -9.52
CA LEU A 51 14.14 -6.44 -9.64
C LEU A 51 13.93 -7.43 -8.48
N MET A 52 14.94 -8.23 -8.12
CA MET A 52 14.87 -9.17 -7.00
C MET A 52 14.53 -8.45 -5.68
N SER A 53 15.16 -7.31 -5.41
CA SER A 53 14.85 -6.51 -4.23
C SER A 53 13.39 -6.06 -4.22
N ARG A 54 12.83 -5.67 -5.37
CA ARG A 54 11.42 -5.28 -5.48
C ARG A 54 10.46 -6.46 -5.34
N ILE A 55 10.78 -7.61 -5.95
CA ILE A 55 10.02 -8.86 -5.81
C ILE A 55 9.93 -9.26 -4.34
N LEU A 56 11.07 -9.24 -3.63
CA LEU A 56 11.11 -9.60 -2.21
C LEU A 56 10.34 -8.60 -1.34
N ASP A 57 10.33 -7.31 -1.71
CA ASP A 57 9.56 -6.29 -1.01
C ASP A 57 8.05 -6.50 -1.20
N GLU A 58 7.59 -6.75 -2.43
CA GLU A 58 6.20 -7.11 -2.74
C GLU A 58 5.79 -8.41 -2.06
N ALA A 59 6.62 -9.46 -2.12
CA ALA A 59 6.35 -10.74 -1.46
C ALA A 59 6.27 -10.59 0.06
N ARG A 60 7.13 -9.74 0.65
CA ARG A 60 7.03 -9.37 2.06
C ARG A 60 5.70 -8.69 2.35
N MET A 61 5.27 -7.73 1.53
CA MET A 61 3.98 -7.06 1.69
C MET A 61 2.81 -8.02 1.59
N ASN A 62 2.83 -8.97 0.66
CA ASN A 62 1.85 -10.04 0.53
C ASN A 62 1.79 -10.90 1.80
N HIS A 63 2.96 -11.28 2.33
CA HIS A 63 3.06 -12.05 3.57
C HIS A 63 2.49 -11.30 4.78
N GLU A 64 2.82 -10.01 4.92
CA GLU A 64 2.32 -9.15 6.00
C GLU A 64 0.82 -8.89 5.93
N ASN A 65 0.25 -8.93 4.72
CA ASN A 65 -1.18 -8.79 4.46
C ASN A 65 -1.93 -10.14 4.51
N GLU A 66 -1.23 -11.24 4.80
CA GLU A 66 -1.75 -12.61 4.83
C GLU A 66 -2.37 -13.05 3.48
N GLU A 67 -1.85 -12.55 2.36
CA GLU A 67 -2.33 -12.86 1.03
C GLU A 67 -2.14 -14.36 0.68
N PRO A 68 -3.00 -14.93 -0.19
CA PRO A 68 -2.85 -16.30 -0.68
C PRO A 68 -1.44 -16.58 -1.23
N GLY A 69 -0.90 -17.78 -0.97
CA GLY A 69 0.41 -18.20 -1.49
C GLY A 69 1.65 -17.54 -0.86
N ALA A 70 1.52 -16.41 -0.17
CA ALA A 70 2.67 -15.64 0.32
C ALA A 70 3.58 -16.41 1.32
N ASN A 71 3.01 -17.30 2.14
CA ASN A 71 3.80 -18.18 3.01
C ASN A 71 4.57 -19.26 2.24
N GLU A 72 3.94 -19.81 1.21
CA GLU A 72 4.53 -20.85 0.36
C GLU A 72 5.65 -20.26 -0.49
N PHE A 73 5.48 -19.04 -1.00
CA PHE A 73 6.50 -18.31 -1.75
C PHE A 73 7.87 -18.31 -1.05
N PHE A 74 7.93 -17.85 0.22
CA PHE A 74 9.20 -17.82 0.96
C PHE A 74 9.73 -19.20 1.32
N GLN A 75 8.86 -20.20 1.51
CA GLN A 75 9.29 -21.58 1.77
C GLN A 75 9.93 -22.20 0.52
N THR A 76 9.31 -22.02 -0.65
CA THR A 76 9.81 -22.48 -1.94
C THR A 76 11.12 -21.80 -2.29
N LEU A 77 11.22 -20.47 -2.15
CA LEU A 77 12.48 -19.76 -2.34
C LEU A 77 13.59 -20.29 -1.43
N ALA A 78 13.32 -20.44 -0.13
CA ALA A 78 14.31 -20.95 0.82
C ALA A 78 14.79 -22.36 0.45
N ALA A 79 13.89 -23.24 0.02
CA ALA A 79 14.23 -24.58 -0.47
C ALA A 79 15.07 -24.52 -1.77
N GLY A 80 14.69 -23.65 -2.71
CA GLY A 80 15.38 -23.44 -3.97
C GLY A 80 16.80 -22.92 -3.79
N TRP A 81 17.02 -21.97 -2.87
CA TRP A 81 18.36 -21.48 -2.51
C TRP A 81 19.22 -22.59 -1.93
N VAL A 82 18.67 -23.40 -1.02
CA VAL A 82 19.40 -24.53 -0.40
C VAL A 82 19.90 -25.51 -1.46
N GLU A 83 19.08 -25.80 -2.48
CA GLU A 83 19.45 -26.75 -3.52
C GLU A 83 20.52 -26.19 -4.47
N ARG A 84 20.37 -24.94 -4.93
CA ARG A 84 21.33 -24.29 -5.83
C ARG A 84 22.69 -24.08 -5.17
N THR A 85 22.73 -23.66 -3.91
CA THR A 85 23.99 -23.55 -3.15
C THR A 85 24.66 -24.91 -2.97
N LYS A 86 23.91 -26.01 -2.75
CA LYS A 86 24.49 -27.36 -2.66
C LYS A 86 25.07 -27.85 -3.99
N ARG A 87 24.44 -27.47 -5.10
CA ARG A 87 24.88 -27.83 -6.46
C ARG A 87 26.03 -26.97 -6.96
N GLY A 88 26.37 -25.89 -6.25
CA GLY A 88 27.43 -24.96 -6.64
C GLY A 88 27.03 -24.07 -7.82
N GLU A 89 25.72 -23.81 -7.98
CA GLU A 89 25.15 -23.06 -9.11
C GLU A 89 25.09 -21.55 -8.86
N LEU A 90 25.31 -21.14 -7.60
CA LEU A 90 25.40 -19.75 -7.19
C LEU A 90 26.85 -19.46 -6.78
N ASP A 91 27.47 -18.51 -7.46
CA ASP A 91 28.76 -17.98 -7.03
C ASP A 91 28.61 -17.05 -5.82
N ALA A 92 29.77 -16.63 -5.29
CA ALA A 92 29.82 -15.77 -4.11
C ALA A 92 29.22 -14.37 -4.35
N GLU A 93 29.42 -13.80 -5.55
CA GLU A 93 28.92 -12.48 -5.92
C GLU A 93 27.39 -12.46 -5.97
N THR A 94 26.80 -13.48 -6.61
CA THR A 94 25.36 -13.70 -6.67
C THR A 94 24.78 -13.91 -5.27
N CYS A 95 25.40 -14.76 -4.45
CA CYS A 95 24.96 -14.98 -3.06
C CYS A 95 24.98 -13.69 -2.23
N PHE A 96 26.02 -12.87 -2.42
CA PHE A 96 26.14 -11.57 -1.75
C PHE A 96 25.06 -10.59 -2.22
N GLY A 97 24.86 -10.45 -3.54
CA GLY A 97 23.82 -9.61 -4.12
C GLY A 97 22.41 -10.01 -3.67
N LEU A 98 22.12 -11.32 -3.59
CA LEU A 98 20.85 -11.82 -3.05
C LEU A 98 20.70 -11.46 -1.57
N CYS A 99 21.75 -11.58 -0.75
CA CYS A 99 21.69 -11.13 0.64
C CYS A 99 21.36 -9.63 0.74
N GLN A 100 21.95 -8.79 -0.11
CA GLN A 100 21.62 -7.37 -0.15
C GLN A 100 20.17 -7.12 -0.56
N ALA A 101 19.64 -7.85 -1.54
CA ALA A 101 18.23 -7.76 -1.94
C ALA A 101 17.27 -8.11 -0.78
N TYR A 102 17.54 -9.18 -0.03
CA TYR A 102 16.79 -9.52 1.19
C TYR A 102 16.84 -8.39 2.22
N LEU A 103 18.03 -7.84 2.48
CA LEU A 103 18.20 -6.76 3.46
C LEU A 103 17.46 -5.50 3.01
N ARG A 104 17.57 -5.08 1.75
CA ARG A 104 16.84 -3.92 1.19
C ARG A 104 15.32 -4.07 1.32
N ALA A 105 14.80 -5.27 1.09
CA ALA A 105 13.40 -5.61 1.34
C ALA A 105 13.02 -5.68 2.84
N GLY A 106 13.96 -5.44 3.76
CA GLY A 106 13.71 -5.52 5.21
C GLY A 106 13.61 -6.94 5.77
N LEU A 107 14.05 -7.94 5.00
CA LEU A 107 14.01 -9.36 5.36
C LEU A 107 15.35 -9.83 5.94
N THR A 108 15.34 -11.01 6.58
CA THR A 108 16.55 -11.68 7.05
C THR A 108 17.07 -12.62 5.95
N PRO A 109 18.30 -12.40 5.43
CA PRO A 109 18.92 -13.31 4.47
C PRO A 109 19.02 -14.75 5.01
N PRO A 110 18.67 -15.77 4.19
CA PRO A 110 18.92 -17.17 4.52
C PRO A 110 20.40 -17.44 4.82
N ASN A 111 20.68 -18.15 5.92
CA ASN A 111 22.05 -18.45 6.35
C ASN A 111 22.89 -19.19 5.29
N ARG A 112 22.27 -19.94 4.37
CA ARG A 112 22.99 -20.62 3.29
C ARG A 112 23.59 -19.65 2.28
N LEU A 113 22.91 -18.55 1.98
CA LEU A 113 23.44 -17.51 1.09
C LEU A 113 24.63 -16.79 1.72
N ARG A 114 24.58 -16.54 3.04
CA ARG A 114 25.68 -15.92 3.82
C ARG A 114 26.94 -16.78 3.96
N MET A 115 26.82 -18.09 3.72
CA MET A 115 27.90 -19.09 3.94
C MET A 115 28.47 -19.63 2.62
N ALA A 116 28.24 -18.95 1.50
CA ALA A 116 28.74 -19.38 0.20
C ALA A 116 30.29 -19.48 0.20
N PRO A 117 30.87 -20.57 -0.34
CA PRO A 117 32.25 -20.97 -0.06
C PRO A 117 33.31 -19.90 -0.38
N ASP A 118 33.14 -19.14 -1.46
CA ASP A 118 34.19 -18.25 -1.96
C ASP A 118 34.08 -16.79 -1.49
N ALA A 119 33.01 -16.40 -0.77
CA ALA A 119 32.74 -14.99 -0.45
C ALA A 119 33.79 -14.32 0.47
N LEU A 120 34.60 -15.13 1.15
CA LEU A 120 35.71 -14.68 2.02
C LEU A 120 37.03 -15.44 1.75
N GLU A 121 37.05 -16.44 0.87
CA GLU A 121 38.21 -17.33 0.66
C GLU A 121 39.36 -16.70 -0.15
N GLY A 122 39.21 -15.47 -0.65
CA GLY A 122 40.37 -14.67 -1.09
C GLY A 122 41.43 -14.43 0.00
N HIS A 123 41.13 -14.75 1.27
CA HIS A 123 42.03 -14.55 2.42
C HIS A 123 42.11 -15.76 3.37
N ALA A 124 41.62 -16.94 2.99
CA ALA A 124 41.59 -18.11 3.88
C ALA A 124 42.86 -18.98 3.77
N GLY A 125 43.95 -18.50 4.38
CA GLY A 125 44.95 -19.39 4.97
C GLY A 125 44.70 -19.47 6.48
N ASP A 126 44.88 -20.67 7.04
CA ASP A 126 44.75 -21.18 8.43
C ASP A 126 45.21 -20.30 9.64
N GLU A 127 45.30 -18.99 9.51
CA GLU A 127 45.48 -18.04 10.61
C GLU A 127 44.12 -17.53 11.07
N ILE A 128 44.02 -17.20 12.36
CA ILE A 128 42.89 -16.45 12.95
C ILE A 128 42.48 -15.39 11.93
N THR A 129 41.26 -15.46 11.38
CA THR A 129 40.76 -14.46 10.45
C THR A 129 40.88 -13.11 11.15
N GLU A 130 41.92 -12.34 10.83
CA GLU A 130 42.02 -10.96 11.28
C GLU A 130 40.73 -10.32 10.79
N LEU A 131 39.91 -9.85 11.73
CA LEU A 131 38.74 -9.04 11.37
C LEU A 131 39.25 -7.96 10.41
N PRO A 132 38.60 -7.75 9.26
CA PRO A 132 39.01 -6.70 8.34
C PRO A 132 39.12 -5.40 9.13
N ASP A 133 40.13 -4.56 8.81
CA ASP A 133 40.32 -3.28 9.48
C ASP A 133 38.98 -2.54 9.52
N VAL A 134 38.35 -2.55 10.69
CA VAL A 134 36.95 -2.14 10.85
C VAL A 134 36.81 -0.66 10.52
N ALA A 135 37.84 0.13 10.87
CA ALA A 135 37.90 1.55 10.55
C ALA A 135 38.10 1.75 9.04
N GLY A 136 39.05 1.03 8.42
CA GLY A 136 39.31 1.12 6.98
C GLY A 136 38.15 0.66 6.11
N LEU A 137 37.43 -0.40 6.51
CA LEU A 137 36.25 -0.89 5.79
C LEU A 137 35.06 0.06 5.95
N ALA A 138 34.84 0.60 7.15
CA ALA A 138 33.78 1.60 7.38
C ALA A 138 34.06 2.90 6.62
N GLU A 139 35.32 3.33 6.51
CA GLU A 139 35.73 4.50 5.72
C GLU A 139 35.56 4.26 4.21
N ALA A 140 35.87 3.05 3.72
CA ALA A 140 35.70 2.68 2.32
C ALA A 140 34.24 2.56 1.89
N LEU A 141 33.36 2.08 2.78
CA LEU A 141 31.96 1.83 2.47
C LEU A 141 31.07 3.07 2.60
N VAL A 142 31.54 4.13 3.26
CA VAL A 142 30.68 5.27 3.60
C VAL A 142 31.34 6.59 3.18
N PRO A 143 30.84 7.22 2.10
CA PRO A 143 31.38 8.48 1.57
C PRO A 143 31.50 9.58 2.63
N ASP A 144 32.48 10.47 2.46
CA ASP A 144 32.60 11.65 3.31
C ASP A 144 31.33 12.51 3.24
N GLY A 145 30.77 12.83 4.41
CA GLY A 145 29.56 13.65 4.53
C GLY A 145 28.24 12.90 4.59
N SER A 146 28.23 11.56 4.50
CA SER A 146 27.01 10.77 4.71
C SER A 146 26.43 11.00 6.11
N THR A 147 25.11 11.03 6.19
CA THR A 147 24.38 11.07 7.45
C THR A 147 24.55 9.76 8.23
N PRO A 148 24.31 9.76 9.55
CA PRO A 148 24.32 8.53 10.34
C PRO A 148 23.36 7.44 9.83
N PHE A 149 22.17 7.83 9.34
CA PHE A 149 21.21 6.89 8.76
C PHE A 149 21.71 6.28 7.44
N GLU A 150 22.26 7.10 6.53
CA GLU A 150 22.86 6.59 5.28
C GLU A 150 24.07 5.67 5.56
N THR A 151 24.87 6.01 6.58
CA THR A 151 25.98 5.17 7.07
C THR A 151 25.45 3.81 7.54
N TYR A 152 24.38 3.80 8.34
CA TYR A 152 23.70 2.59 8.77
C TYR A 152 23.19 1.77 7.58
N THR A 153 22.47 2.37 6.63
CA THR A 153 21.89 1.65 5.48
C THR A 153 22.98 0.99 4.64
N GLY A 154 24.06 1.71 4.32
CA GLY A 154 25.18 1.15 3.55
C GLY A 154 25.91 0.02 4.27
N LEU A 155 26.20 0.20 5.57
CA LEU A 155 26.84 -0.84 6.38
C LEU A 155 25.95 -2.07 6.56
N ARG A 156 24.64 -1.86 6.73
CA ARG A 156 23.69 -2.94 6.96
C ARG A 156 23.68 -3.94 5.81
N GLU A 157 23.70 -3.46 4.57
CA GLU A 157 23.71 -4.32 3.39
C GLU A 157 24.98 -5.17 3.30
N VAL A 158 26.14 -4.58 3.56
CA VAL A 158 27.43 -5.27 3.46
C VAL A 158 27.64 -6.23 4.62
N VAL A 159 27.45 -5.74 5.85
CA VAL A 159 27.67 -6.51 7.07
C VAL A 159 26.62 -7.60 7.22
N GLY A 160 25.38 -7.36 6.79
CA GLY A 160 24.31 -8.35 6.84
C GLY A 160 24.40 -9.51 5.86
N ALA A 161 25.23 -9.35 4.82
CA ALA A 161 25.55 -10.41 3.87
C ALA A 161 26.67 -11.34 4.38
N MET A 162 27.42 -10.93 5.41
CA MET A 162 28.46 -11.76 6.02
C MET A 162 27.87 -12.92 6.83
N PRO A 163 28.67 -13.97 7.13
CA PRO A 163 28.31 -14.96 8.14
C PRO A 163 27.92 -14.30 9.47
N ALA A 164 26.91 -14.86 10.15
CA ALA A 164 26.36 -14.27 11.37
C ALA A 164 27.40 -14.02 12.49
N GLN A 165 28.39 -14.90 12.64
CA GLN A 165 29.46 -14.73 13.64
C GLN A 165 30.40 -13.56 13.29
N VAL A 166 30.67 -13.36 11.99
CA VAL A 166 31.49 -12.26 11.48
C VAL A 166 30.73 -10.95 11.63
N THR A 167 29.44 -10.94 11.25
CA THR A 167 28.50 -9.81 11.45
C THR A 167 28.53 -9.35 12.91
N ALA A 168 28.36 -10.28 13.85
CA ALA A 168 28.29 -9.98 15.27
C ALA A 168 29.61 -9.39 15.80
N SER A 169 30.73 -9.99 15.41
CA SER A 169 32.06 -9.53 15.83
C SER A 169 32.40 -8.17 15.24
N PHE A 170 32.09 -7.97 13.95
CA PHE A 170 32.35 -6.72 13.24
C PHE A 170 31.57 -5.56 13.86
N LEU A 171 30.24 -5.67 13.97
CA LEU A 171 29.39 -4.59 14.51
C LEU A 171 29.75 -4.26 15.97
N ALA A 172 30.00 -5.27 16.80
CA ALA A 172 30.36 -5.05 18.20
C ALA A 172 31.68 -4.28 18.33
N GLN A 173 32.71 -4.64 17.55
CA GLN A 173 34.00 -3.96 17.57
C GLN A 173 33.90 -2.55 16.96
N MET A 174 33.17 -2.39 15.86
CA MET A 174 32.93 -1.11 15.18
C MET A 174 32.38 -0.06 16.13
N ILE A 175 31.37 -0.42 16.93
CA ILE A 175 30.77 0.48 17.92
C ILE A 175 31.71 0.63 19.13
N GLY A 176 32.31 -0.48 19.61
CA GLY A 176 33.14 -0.50 20.80
C GLY A 176 34.44 0.33 20.72
N GLN A 177 34.95 0.57 19.51
CA GLN A 177 36.14 1.40 19.25
C GLN A 177 35.96 2.88 19.63
N GLY A 178 34.72 3.36 19.73
CA GLY A 178 34.43 4.72 20.20
C GLY A 178 34.51 5.82 19.13
N ASP A 179 34.58 5.45 17.85
CA ASP A 179 34.45 6.41 16.76
C ASP A 179 33.03 7.03 16.74
N GLN A 180 32.93 8.36 16.73
CA GLN A 180 31.65 9.06 16.86
C GLN A 180 30.70 8.81 15.69
N ARG A 181 31.22 8.63 14.48
CA ARG A 181 30.40 8.33 13.29
C ARG A 181 29.83 6.92 13.40
N MET A 182 30.63 5.96 13.84
CA MET A 182 30.21 4.57 14.05
C MET A 182 29.24 4.43 15.23
N ILE A 183 29.43 5.19 16.31
CA ILE A 183 28.46 5.27 17.42
C ILE A 183 27.11 5.77 16.89
N ALA A 184 27.11 6.82 16.08
CA ALA A 184 25.89 7.39 15.52
C ALA A 184 25.14 6.40 14.61
N ALA A 185 25.86 5.67 13.74
CA ALA A 185 25.29 4.61 12.92
C ALA A 185 24.82 3.40 13.76
N GLY A 186 25.58 3.03 14.79
CA GLY A 186 25.29 1.93 15.73
C GLY A 186 23.93 2.06 16.41
N ARG A 187 23.46 3.28 16.64
CA ARG A 187 22.14 3.54 17.24
C ARG A 187 21.00 2.97 16.39
N TYR A 188 21.08 3.07 15.07
CA TYR A 188 20.07 2.53 14.16
C TYR A 188 20.06 1.00 14.17
N PHE A 189 21.22 0.37 14.31
CA PHE A 189 21.31 -1.09 14.45
C PHE A 189 20.61 -1.63 15.70
N LEU A 190 20.42 -0.83 16.77
CA LEU A 190 19.61 -1.25 17.92
C LEU A 190 18.15 -1.51 17.53
N LEU A 191 17.64 -0.82 16.50
CA LEU A 191 16.29 -0.97 15.97
C LEU A 191 16.26 -1.74 14.64
N ASP A 192 17.35 -2.43 14.26
CA ASP A 192 17.37 -3.22 13.03
C ASP A 192 16.30 -4.32 13.07
N PRO A 193 15.55 -4.61 11.99
CA PRO A 193 14.63 -5.74 11.97
C PRO A 193 15.31 -7.10 12.19
N VAL A 194 16.58 -7.26 11.84
CA VAL A 194 17.38 -8.49 12.01
C VAL A 194 17.90 -8.58 13.46
N ALA A 195 17.45 -9.60 14.19
CA ALA A 195 17.77 -9.77 15.61
C ALA A 195 19.28 -9.86 15.87
N GLU A 196 20.02 -10.59 15.03
CA GLU A 196 21.46 -10.77 15.18
C GLU A 196 22.22 -9.44 15.10
N MET A 197 21.76 -8.49 14.27
CA MET A 197 22.37 -7.16 14.18
C MET A 197 22.07 -6.31 15.41
N ARG A 198 20.84 -6.40 15.94
CA ARG A 198 20.49 -5.72 17.20
C ARG A 198 21.33 -6.23 18.36
N ASP A 199 21.47 -7.55 18.49
CA ASP A 199 22.24 -8.17 19.56
C ASP A 199 23.73 -7.77 19.48
N ALA A 200 24.27 -7.72 18.26
CA ALA A 200 25.63 -7.24 18.01
C ALA A 200 25.81 -5.77 18.38
N ALA A 201 24.83 -4.92 18.08
CA ALA A 201 24.84 -3.51 18.48
C ALA A 201 24.78 -3.34 20.00
N ILE A 202 23.92 -4.09 20.70
CA ILE A 202 23.85 -4.11 22.17
C ILE A 202 25.21 -4.49 22.75
N ALA A 203 25.86 -5.55 22.23
CA ALA A 203 27.19 -5.94 22.66
C ALA A 203 28.25 -4.84 22.41
N GLY A 204 28.21 -4.19 21.25
CA GLY A 204 29.09 -3.08 20.91
C GLY A 204 28.94 -1.87 21.85
N PHE A 205 27.70 -1.49 22.18
CA PHE A 205 27.45 -0.45 23.18
C PHE A 205 27.90 -0.86 24.58
N GLY A 206 27.84 -2.16 24.92
CA GLY A 206 28.45 -2.72 26.13
C GLY A 206 29.96 -2.45 26.19
N LEU A 207 30.69 -2.78 25.12
CA LEU A 207 32.13 -2.50 24.99
C LEU A 207 32.44 -1.00 25.08
N LEU A 208 31.61 -0.16 24.46
CA LEU A 208 31.74 1.30 24.49
C LEU A 208 31.56 1.87 25.92
N ALA A 209 30.60 1.35 26.67
CA ALA A 209 30.39 1.73 28.07
C ALA A 209 31.58 1.34 28.94
N GLU A 210 32.19 0.18 28.70
CA GLU A 210 33.41 -0.27 29.38
C GLU A 210 34.66 0.57 29.04
N SER A 211 34.68 1.27 27.92
CA SER A 211 35.79 2.15 27.51
C SER A 211 35.59 3.63 27.89
N ALA A 212 34.49 3.99 28.58
CA ALA A 212 34.15 5.36 29.02
C ALA A 212 33.87 6.37 27.89
N HIS A 213 33.42 5.92 26.72
CA HIS A 213 33.12 6.79 25.57
C HIS A 213 31.62 7.15 25.43
N VAL A 214 30.79 6.82 26.43
CA VAL A 214 29.36 7.16 26.43
C VAL A 214 29.16 8.54 27.04
N ASP A 215 28.63 9.49 26.25
CA ASP A 215 28.26 10.81 26.72
C ASP A 215 26.79 10.86 27.21
N ALA A 216 26.35 12.01 27.75
CA ALA A 216 25.01 12.15 28.30
C ALA A 216 23.90 12.12 27.24
N ALA A 217 24.19 12.55 26.01
CA ALA A 217 23.23 12.53 24.91
C ALA A 217 22.98 11.09 24.45
N LEU A 218 24.05 10.33 24.21
CA LEU A 218 23.98 8.91 23.87
C LEU A 218 23.30 8.10 24.98
N LEU A 219 23.63 8.36 26.25
CA LEU A 219 22.96 7.67 27.36
C LEU A 219 21.45 7.92 27.36
N SER A 220 21.02 9.16 27.10
CA SER A 220 19.59 9.49 26.99
C SER A 220 18.92 8.70 25.87
N ASP A 221 19.58 8.57 24.71
CA ASP A 221 19.07 7.78 23.59
C ASP A 221 18.98 6.29 23.93
N LEU A 222 19.99 5.73 24.60
CA LEU A 222 19.99 4.33 25.03
C LEU A 222 18.84 4.04 26.00
N ILE A 223 18.57 4.94 26.95
CA ILE A 223 17.43 4.83 27.89
C ILE A 223 16.10 4.85 27.15
N LEU A 224 15.98 5.68 26.11
CA LEU A 224 14.78 5.76 25.28
C LEU A 224 14.57 4.48 24.47
N ILE A 225 15.60 4.10 23.69
CA ILE A 225 15.58 2.93 22.79
C ILE A 225 15.30 1.65 23.57
N ARG A 226 15.84 1.52 24.79
CA ARG A 226 15.56 0.40 25.70
C ARG A 226 14.07 0.11 25.85
N ASN A 227 13.20 1.13 25.86
CA ASN A 227 11.76 0.93 25.98
C ASN A 227 11.11 0.50 24.66
N TRP A 228 11.81 0.57 23.54
CA TRP A 228 11.32 0.22 22.21
C TRP A 228 11.85 -1.13 21.71
N LEU A 229 12.57 -1.89 22.56
CA LEU A 229 13.11 -3.21 22.24
C LEU A 229 12.29 -4.34 22.92
N PRO A 230 12.14 -5.51 22.26
CA PRO A 230 11.49 -6.67 22.86
C PRO A 230 12.19 -7.17 24.13
N ASP A 231 13.53 -7.17 24.11
CA ASP A 231 14.36 -7.43 25.30
C ASP A 231 15.15 -6.17 25.70
N GLY A 232 14.43 -5.10 26.03
CA GLY A 232 15.05 -3.85 26.50
C GLY A 232 15.99 -4.02 27.70
N LYS A 233 15.82 -5.09 28.49
CA LYS A 233 16.69 -5.39 29.63
C LYS A 233 18.12 -5.74 29.21
N ALA A 234 18.32 -6.17 27.97
CA ALA A 234 19.66 -6.40 27.43
C ALA A 234 20.52 -5.12 27.46
N LEU A 235 19.91 -3.93 27.39
CA LEU A 235 20.61 -2.65 27.52
C LEU A 235 20.81 -2.19 28.98
N ASP A 236 20.16 -2.80 29.97
CA ASP A 236 20.23 -2.36 31.38
C ASP A 236 21.67 -2.36 31.91
N THR A 237 22.42 -3.42 31.65
CA THR A 237 23.83 -3.54 32.07
C THR A 237 24.70 -2.43 31.47
N THR A 238 24.47 -2.11 30.19
CA THR A 238 25.18 -1.03 29.49
C THR A 238 24.84 0.33 30.07
N ILE A 239 23.55 0.60 30.31
CA ILE A 239 23.05 1.85 30.91
C ILE A 239 23.59 2.02 32.33
N GLU A 240 23.56 0.98 33.16
CA GLU A 240 24.13 1.00 34.51
C GLU A 240 25.64 1.26 34.49
N THR A 241 26.37 0.63 33.57
CA THR A 241 27.81 0.80 33.43
C THR A 241 28.17 2.23 33.03
N ALA A 242 27.43 2.80 32.07
CA ALA A 242 27.58 4.19 31.67
C ALA A 242 27.28 5.15 32.83
N LEU A 243 26.15 4.96 33.54
CA LEU A 243 25.76 5.79 34.70
C LEU A 243 26.82 5.82 35.80
N ARG A 244 27.44 4.68 36.11
CA ARG A 244 28.51 4.59 37.14
C ARG A 244 29.77 5.39 36.79
N ARG A 245 29.94 5.77 35.52
CA ARG A 245 31.10 6.54 35.05
C ARG A 245 30.82 8.04 34.94
N GLU A 246 29.64 8.50 35.37
CA GLU A 246 29.23 9.91 35.39
C GLU A 246 29.40 10.59 34.01
N PRO A 247 28.64 10.15 32.99
CA PRO A 247 28.82 10.62 31.62
C PRO A 247 28.53 12.12 31.55
N SER A 248 29.43 12.84 30.90
CA SER A 248 29.38 14.29 30.77
C SER A 248 29.74 14.71 29.36
N GLY A 249 29.24 15.87 28.91
CA GLY A 249 29.34 16.28 27.52
C GLY A 249 28.22 15.70 26.65
N GLY A 250 28.37 15.85 25.34
CA GLY A 250 27.30 15.68 24.37
C GLY A 250 26.49 16.96 24.18
N ASN A 251 26.13 17.26 22.94
CA ASN A 251 25.29 18.41 22.62
C ASN A 251 23.87 17.94 22.36
N VAL A 252 22.96 18.19 23.30
CA VAL A 252 21.53 17.96 23.06
C VAL A 252 21.06 19.01 22.04
N PRO A 253 20.66 18.61 20.83
CA PRO A 253 20.21 19.57 19.84
C PRO A 253 19.01 20.36 20.36
N GLN A 254 18.87 21.61 19.91
CA GLN A 254 17.65 22.36 20.16
C GLN A 254 16.43 21.55 19.66
N PRO A 255 15.31 21.59 20.39
CA PRO A 255 14.12 20.83 20.00
C PRO A 255 13.59 21.33 18.66
N TRP A 256 13.02 20.42 17.89
CA TRP A 256 12.31 20.77 16.67
C TRP A 256 11.02 21.52 17.02
N GLN A 257 10.69 22.52 16.20
CA GLN A 257 9.36 23.10 16.20
C GLN A 257 8.49 22.31 15.24
N LEU A 258 7.46 21.67 15.78
CA LEU A 258 6.43 20.96 15.03
C LEU A 258 5.29 21.93 14.70
N HIS A 259 5.18 22.32 13.43
CA HIS A 259 4.22 23.34 12.96
C HIS A 259 2.86 22.75 12.62
N ARG A 260 2.83 21.52 12.11
CA ARG A 260 1.63 20.84 11.61
C ARG A 260 1.82 19.33 11.77
N VAL A 261 0.75 18.65 12.14
CA VAL A 261 0.67 17.18 12.15
C VAL A 261 -0.49 16.78 11.28
N MET A 262 -0.24 15.87 10.35
CA MET A 262 -1.25 15.34 9.44
C MET A 262 -1.22 13.83 9.51
N THR A 263 -2.37 13.19 9.35
CA THR A 263 -2.42 11.73 9.31
C THR A 263 -3.55 11.22 8.43
N SER A 264 -3.33 10.10 7.74
CA SER A 264 -4.42 9.40 7.07
C SER A 264 -5.30 8.71 8.11
N LEU A 265 -6.54 8.39 7.75
CA LEU A 265 -7.24 7.29 8.42
C LEU A 265 -6.51 5.96 8.13
N PRO A 266 -6.73 4.90 8.92
CA PRO A 266 -6.21 3.59 8.58
C PRO A 266 -6.87 3.03 7.30
N ASP A 267 -6.08 2.41 6.42
CA ASP A 267 -6.56 1.66 5.26
C ASP A 267 -7.03 0.23 5.63
N GLY A 268 -7.62 -0.55 4.72
CA GLY A 268 -8.10 -1.89 5.04
C GLY A 268 -7.05 -2.90 5.52
N THR A 269 -5.76 -2.64 5.25
CA THR A 269 -4.64 -3.45 5.78
C THR A 269 -4.28 -3.05 7.21
N GLY A 270 -4.77 -1.90 7.69
CA GLY A 270 -4.45 -1.32 8.99
C GLY A 270 -3.24 -0.38 8.96
N SER A 271 -2.77 0.00 7.77
CA SER A 271 -1.67 0.94 7.58
C SER A 271 -2.16 2.39 7.70
N GLN A 272 -1.32 3.25 8.27
CA GLN A 272 -1.65 4.64 8.53
C GLN A 272 -0.39 5.49 8.44
N SER A 273 -0.46 6.55 7.64
CA SER A 273 0.62 7.52 7.48
C SER A 273 0.46 8.67 8.47
N ILE A 274 1.54 9.08 9.12
CA ILE A 274 1.64 10.26 9.99
C ILE A 274 2.78 11.14 9.48
N MET A 275 2.49 12.43 9.29
CA MET A 275 3.41 13.42 8.75
C MET A 275 3.52 14.62 9.70
N GLY A 276 4.73 15.10 9.94
CA GLY A 276 5.02 16.29 10.74
C GLY A 276 5.80 17.32 9.94
N VAL A 277 5.32 18.56 9.91
CA VAL A 277 6.02 19.68 9.28
C VAL A 277 6.89 20.36 10.32
N CYS A 278 8.21 20.21 10.19
CA CYS A 278 9.15 20.52 11.27
C CYS A 278 10.15 21.60 10.85
N SER A 279 10.65 22.39 11.81
CA SER A 279 11.83 23.24 11.62
C SER A 279 12.71 23.34 12.87
N ARG A 280 14.00 23.56 12.66
CA ARG A 280 14.96 23.85 13.73
C ARG A 280 15.92 24.93 13.24
N GLY A 281 15.77 26.15 13.75
CA GLY A 281 16.49 27.31 13.22
C GLY A 281 16.15 27.55 11.75
N SER A 282 17.17 27.54 10.87
CA SER A 282 17.00 27.64 9.41
C SER A 282 16.67 26.31 8.73
N THR A 283 16.90 25.18 9.40
CA THR A 283 16.66 23.84 8.84
C THR A 283 15.17 23.51 8.85
N ARG A 284 14.68 22.91 7.76
CA ARG A 284 13.29 22.49 7.58
C ARG A 284 13.25 21.03 7.11
N ALA A 285 12.22 20.31 7.53
CA ALA A 285 12.02 18.93 7.14
C ALA A 285 10.53 18.56 7.21
N VAL A 286 10.17 17.50 6.50
CA VAL A 286 8.92 16.75 6.73
C VAL A 286 9.32 15.40 7.35
N ALA A 287 8.86 15.14 8.56
CA ALA A 287 9.04 13.86 9.23
C ALA A 287 7.86 12.95 8.90
N ALA A 288 8.13 11.72 8.47
CA ALA A 288 7.13 10.73 8.08
C ALA A 288 7.27 9.49 8.97
N ALA A 289 6.14 8.94 9.41
CA ALA A 289 6.07 7.63 10.05
C ALA A 289 4.84 6.87 9.54
N MET A 290 4.99 5.55 9.37
CA MET A 290 3.90 4.65 9.01
C MET A 290 3.64 3.68 10.17
N ILE A 291 2.41 3.66 10.66
CA ILE A 291 1.96 2.66 11.63
C ILE A 291 1.15 1.60 10.89
N LYS A 292 1.50 0.32 11.07
CA LYS A 292 0.76 -0.81 10.52
C LYS A 292 0.31 -1.73 11.65
N GLU A 293 -0.98 -2.06 11.66
CA GLU A 293 -1.51 -3.05 12.61
C GLU A 293 -0.71 -4.35 12.48
N GLY A 294 -0.35 -4.95 13.62
CA GLY A 294 0.44 -6.16 13.65
C GLY A 294 1.96 -5.93 13.62
N HIS A 295 2.42 -4.71 13.31
CA HIS A 295 3.83 -4.42 13.07
C HIS A 295 4.34 -3.22 13.88
N GLY A 296 3.44 -2.37 14.39
CA GLY A 296 3.80 -1.14 15.07
C GLY A 296 4.26 -0.06 14.09
N ILE A 297 5.41 0.58 14.35
CA ILE A 297 5.96 1.63 13.48
C ILE A 297 6.79 0.96 12.38
N LYS A 298 6.16 0.76 11.23
CA LYS A 298 6.68 -0.04 10.12
C LYS A 298 7.74 0.69 9.31
N ASP A 299 7.55 2.00 9.12
CA ASP A 299 8.48 2.85 8.40
C ASP A 299 8.56 4.22 9.06
N ALA A 300 9.72 4.87 8.96
CA ALA A 300 9.95 6.20 9.48
C ALA A 300 11.17 6.84 8.81
N TYR A 301 11.01 8.03 8.27
CA TYR A 301 12.08 8.75 7.60
C TYR A 301 11.86 10.27 7.63
N VAL A 302 12.93 11.00 7.30
CA VAL A 302 12.94 12.47 7.27
C VAL A 302 13.19 12.92 5.84
N ILE A 303 12.30 13.75 5.31
CA ILE A 303 12.50 14.43 4.03
C ILE A 303 13.10 15.82 4.33
N PRO A 304 14.41 16.04 4.09
CA PRO A 304 15.00 17.36 4.26
C PRO A 304 14.40 18.34 3.23
N CYS A 305 14.16 19.58 3.65
CA CYS A 305 13.63 20.61 2.76
C CYS A 305 14.64 21.76 2.61
N SER A 306 14.92 22.12 1.37
CA SER A 306 15.83 23.22 1.01
C SER A 306 15.28 24.60 1.39
N SER A 307 13.95 24.74 1.42
CA SER A 307 13.27 26.00 1.72
C SER A 307 11.86 25.78 2.27
N ARG A 308 11.20 26.87 2.69
CA ARG A 308 9.78 26.83 3.08
C ARG A 308 8.86 26.51 1.89
N ALA A 309 9.21 26.96 0.69
CA ALA A 309 8.43 26.71 -0.52
C ALA A 309 8.51 25.23 -0.91
N ASP A 310 9.70 24.65 -0.81
CA ASP A 310 9.97 23.22 -1.03
C ASP A 310 9.20 22.35 -0.03
N GLN A 311 9.29 22.67 1.27
CA GLN A 311 8.51 22.01 2.32
C GLN A 311 7.00 22.05 2.04
N LYS A 312 6.51 23.20 1.55
CA LYS A 312 5.10 23.36 1.19
C LYS A 312 4.72 22.49 -0.03
N SER A 313 5.55 22.47 -1.07
CA SER A 313 5.34 21.65 -2.27
C SER A 313 5.28 20.16 -1.94
N ILE A 314 6.19 19.66 -1.09
CA ILE A 314 6.18 18.27 -0.61
C ILE A 314 4.84 17.93 0.07
N VAL A 315 4.38 18.80 0.98
CA VAL A 315 3.12 18.62 1.69
C VAL A 315 1.93 18.62 0.72
N GLU A 316 1.89 19.55 -0.24
CA GLU A 316 0.81 19.64 -1.23
C GLU A 316 0.73 18.37 -2.11
N ARG A 317 1.87 17.78 -2.50
CA ARG A 317 1.89 16.51 -3.25
C ARG A 317 1.35 15.34 -2.44
N ILE A 318 1.69 15.27 -1.15
CA ILE A 318 1.18 14.22 -0.25
C ILE A 318 -0.35 14.34 -0.13
N GLU A 319 -0.87 15.56 0.04
CA GLU A 319 -2.30 15.83 0.14
C GLU A 319 -3.06 15.57 -1.17
N GLN A 320 -2.39 15.65 -2.32
CA GLN A 320 -2.95 15.26 -3.61
C GLN A 320 -3.01 13.75 -3.79
N ALA A 321 -2.03 13.02 -3.25
CA ALA A 321 -1.94 11.56 -3.37
C ALA A 321 -2.86 10.83 -2.38
N MET A 322 -3.09 11.38 -1.19
CA MET A 322 -3.94 10.76 -0.17
C MET A 322 -4.69 11.77 0.69
N THR A 323 -5.86 11.36 1.17
CA THR A 323 -6.63 12.17 2.13
C THR A 323 -5.92 12.21 3.48
N MET A 324 -5.57 13.41 3.93
CA MET A 324 -4.89 13.67 5.19
C MET A 324 -5.75 14.52 6.13
N HIS A 325 -5.75 14.16 7.41
CA HIS A 325 -6.44 14.87 8.49
C HIS A 325 -5.46 15.74 9.29
N ASP A 326 -5.80 17.02 9.44
CA ASP A 326 -5.04 17.98 10.26
C ASP A 326 -5.34 17.78 11.74
N VAL A 327 -4.44 17.10 12.44
CA VAL A 327 -4.61 16.72 13.85
C VAL A 327 -3.77 17.59 14.79
N SER A 328 -4.28 17.80 16.00
CA SER A 328 -3.49 18.40 17.09
C SER A 328 -2.26 17.54 17.41
N PRO A 329 -1.09 18.14 17.76
CA PRO A 329 0.09 17.38 18.21
C PRO A 329 -0.15 16.42 19.39
N SER A 330 -1.16 16.70 20.21
CA SER A 330 -1.58 15.81 21.31
C SER A 330 -2.03 14.40 20.86
N TYR A 331 -2.33 14.24 19.56
CA TYR A 331 -2.60 12.96 18.92
C TYR A 331 -1.39 12.00 18.92
N LEU A 332 -0.16 12.53 18.84
CA LEU A 332 1.03 11.73 18.54
C LEU A 332 1.37 10.73 19.64
N ALA A 333 1.40 11.18 20.90
CA ALA A 333 1.77 10.33 22.03
C ALA A 333 0.88 9.07 22.17
N PRO A 334 -0.47 9.16 22.19
CA PRO A 334 -1.30 7.96 22.27
C PRO A 334 -1.19 7.08 21.02
N ALA A 335 -1.14 7.66 19.82
CA ALA A 335 -1.04 6.87 18.58
C ALA A 335 0.28 6.07 18.51
N ILE A 336 1.40 6.73 18.84
CA ILE A 336 2.73 6.12 18.83
C ILE A 336 2.90 5.14 19.98
N GLY A 337 2.43 5.46 21.19
CA GLY A 337 2.52 4.55 22.33
C GLY A 337 1.81 3.22 22.05
N VAL A 338 0.62 3.27 21.45
CA VAL A 338 -0.12 2.06 21.03
C VAL A 338 0.60 1.33 19.90
N ALA A 339 1.15 2.04 18.91
CA ALA A 339 1.90 1.40 17.83
C ALA A 339 3.16 0.67 18.34
N LEU A 340 3.94 1.31 19.21
CA LEU A 340 5.11 0.68 19.84
C LEU A 340 4.69 -0.57 20.62
N GLY A 341 3.58 -0.51 21.37
CA GLY A 341 3.09 -1.65 22.14
C GLY A 341 2.60 -2.81 21.27
N ASP A 342 1.91 -2.51 20.16
CA ASP A 342 1.45 -3.53 19.20
C ASP A 342 2.63 -4.24 18.53
N GLY A 343 3.63 -3.48 18.06
CA GLY A 343 4.86 -4.05 17.50
C GLY A 343 5.58 -4.97 18.48
N LEU A 344 5.84 -4.48 19.70
CA LEU A 344 6.56 -5.25 20.74
C LEU A 344 5.82 -6.53 21.15
N THR A 345 4.50 -6.49 21.25
CA THR A 345 3.67 -7.67 21.57
C THR A 345 3.85 -8.79 20.54
N ARG A 346 4.26 -8.44 19.32
CA ARG A 346 4.46 -9.36 18.20
C ARG A 346 5.94 -9.57 17.85
N GLY A 347 6.85 -9.06 18.68
CA GLY A 347 8.29 -9.21 18.49
C GLY A 347 8.90 -8.27 17.43
N SER A 348 8.15 -7.30 16.93
CA SER A 348 8.63 -6.27 16.00
C SER A 348 9.18 -5.05 16.76
N VAL A 349 10.22 -4.43 16.20
CA VAL A 349 10.77 -3.15 16.65
C VAL A 349 10.26 -2.02 15.76
N ALA A 350 10.33 -0.78 16.25
CA ALA A 350 10.10 0.39 15.41
C ALA A 350 11.17 0.49 14.32
N ALA A 351 10.79 1.01 13.14
CA ALA A 351 11.74 1.27 12.05
C ALA A 351 12.94 2.11 12.52
N PRO A 352 14.18 1.81 12.09
CA PRO A 352 15.38 2.51 12.54
C PRO A 352 15.34 4.03 12.38
N GLY A 353 14.80 4.53 11.27
CA GLY A 353 14.66 5.98 11.02
C GLY A 353 13.72 6.69 12.00
N PHE A 354 12.98 5.94 12.83
CA PHE A 354 12.16 6.50 13.90
C PHE A 354 13.00 7.22 14.97
N LEU A 355 14.30 6.89 15.09
CA LEU A 355 15.24 7.63 15.94
C LEU A 355 15.32 9.12 15.57
N ASP A 356 15.18 9.45 14.28
CA ASP A 356 15.22 10.83 13.80
C ASP A 356 13.84 11.49 13.82
N VAL A 357 12.79 10.71 13.60
CA VAL A 357 11.40 11.18 13.58
C VAL A 357 10.86 11.45 14.98
N ALA A 358 11.19 10.63 15.98
CA ALA A 358 10.66 10.77 17.33
C ALA A 358 11.01 12.13 17.99
N PRO A 359 12.25 12.65 17.91
CA PRO A 359 12.56 14.01 18.36
C PRO A 359 11.81 15.10 17.59
N MET A 360 11.53 14.90 16.29
CA MET A 360 10.77 15.86 15.47
C MET A 360 9.29 15.91 15.85
N PHE A 361 8.73 14.77 16.24
CA PHE A 361 7.37 14.64 16.76
C PHE A 361 7.26 15.05 18.24
N GLY A 362 8.38 15.27 18.94
CA GLY A 362 8.39 15.65 20.35
C GLY A 362 7.95 14.53 21.29
N ILE A 363 8.23 13.28 20.94
CA ILE A 363 7.76 12.05 21.60
C ILE A 363 8.90 11.20 22.19
N GLY A 364 10.02 11.85 22.54
CA GLY A 364 11.23 11.20 23.05
C GLY A 364 11.10 10.56 24.44
N ASP A 365 9.91 10.52 25.02
CA ASP A 365 9.59 9.93 26.33
C ASP A 365 8.37 8.99 26.27
N VAL A 366 7.82 8.71 25.08
CA VAL A 366 6.63 7.89 24.92
C VAL A 366 6.96 6.42 25.21
N ALA A 367 6.26 5.87 26.21
CA ALA A 367 6.31 4.46 26.56
C ALA A 367 5.33 3.64 25.70
N PRO A 368 5.69 2.39 25.31
CA PRO A 368 4.76 1.47 24.66
C PRO A 368 3.53 1.16 25.53
N GLN A 369 2.37 0.99 24.89
CA GLN A 369 1.10 0.69 25.55
C GLN A 369 0.57 -0.69 25.14
N THR A 370 0.40 -1.59 26.10
CA THR A 370 -0.01 -2.99 25.86
C THR A 370 -1.52 -3.19 25.73
N GLU A 371 -2.35 -2.30 26.29
CA GLU A 371 -3.82 -2.36 26.20
C GLU A 371 -4.36 -1.46 25.08
N GLY A 372 -3.97 -1.76 23.84
CA GLY A 372 -4.16 -0.86 22.70
C GLY A 372 -5.59 -0.33 22.50
N LEU A 373 -6.63 -1.18 22.58
CA LEU A 373 -8.01 -0.74 22.37
C LEU A 373 -8.51 0.21 23.47
N ALA A 374 -8.35 -0.19 24.74
CA ALA A 374 -8.78 0.60 25.88
C ALA A 374 -8.05 1.94 25.93
N ALA A 375 -6.74 1.93 25.65
CA ALA A 375 -5.93 3.15 25.61
C ALA A 375 -6.34 4.11 24.48
N LEU A 376 -6.62 3.59 23.28
CA LEU A 376 -7.15 4.40 22.17
C LEU A 376 -8.49 5.04 22.51
N LEU A 377 -9.42 4.26 23.08
CA LEU A 377 -10.74 4.76 23.47
C LEU A 377 -10.65 5.80 24.60
N ALA A 378 -9.80 5.58 25.60
CA ALA A 378 -9.56 6.55 26.67
C ALA A 378 -8.92 7.85 26.15
N ALA A 379 -7.99 7.75 25.19
CA ALA A 379 -7.39 8.91 24.56
C ALA A 379 -8.38 9.68 23.66
N ALA A 380 -9.31 8.98 23.00
CA ALA A 380 -10.36 9.60 22.20
C ALA A 380 -11.49 10.23 23.04
N ASP A 381 -11.79 9.68 24.23
CA ASP A 381 -12.83 10.14 25.15
C ASP A 381 -12.28 10.45 26.57
N PRO A 382 -11.35 11.41 26.72
CA PRO A 382 -10.73 11.70 28.01
C PRO A 382 -11.73 12.22 29.05
N ASP A 383 -12.82 12.85 28.59
CA ASP A 383 -13.87 13.44 29.44
C ASP A 383 -15.01 12.46 29.77
N GLY A 384 -14.97 11.23 29.23
CA GLY A 384 -16.02 10.22 29.44
C GLY A 384 -17.39 10.60 28.86
N GLU A 385 -17.42 11.40 27.78
CA GLU A 385 -18.66 11.86 27.12
C GLU A 385 -19.51 10.68 26.64
N LEU A 386 -18.89 9.59 26.19
CA LEU A 386 -19.61 8.43 25.67
C LEU A 386 -20.39 7.73 26.78
N ALA A 387 -19.82 7.64 27.99
CA ALA A 387 -20.47 7.02 29.15
C ALA A 387 -21.80 7.70 29.51
N ALA A 388 -21.92 9.02 29.27
CA ALA A 388 -23.13 9.78 29.53
C ALA A 388 -24.23 9.64 28.44
N LEU A 389 -23.96 8.95 27.33
CA LEU A 389 -24.92 8.79 26.25
C LEU A 389 -26.02 7.78 26.60
N SER A 390 -27.28 8.13 26.32
CA SER A 390 -28.39 7.18 26.37
C SER A 390 -28.28 6.12 25.27
N ASP A 391 -28.89 4.95 25.51
CA ASP A 391 -28.93 3.85 24.53
C ASP A 391 -29.47 4.28 23.17
N ALA A 392 -30.51 5.12 23.15
CA ALA A 392 -31.08 5.65 21.92
C ALA A 392 -30.07 6.52 21.14
N ARG A 393 -29.23 7.31 21.84
CA ARG A 393 -28.21 8.14 21.19
C ARG A 393 -27.03 7.29 20.71
N ARG A 394 -26.61 6.28 21.49
CA ARG A 394 -25.62 5.28 21.07
C ARG A 394 -26.08 4.54 19.81
N GLY A 395 -27.34 4.07 19.79
CA GLY A 395 -27.93 3.42 18.62
C GLY A 395 -27.94 4.30 17.37
N ARG A 396 -28.22 5.61 17.51
CA ARG A 396 -28.12 6.56 16.38
C ARG A 396 -26.70 6.74 15.89
N LEU A 397 -25.71 6.81 16.78
CA LEU A 397 -24.29 6.92 16.41
C LEU A 397 -23.82 5.67 15.67
N ILE A 398 -24.21 4.47 16.12
CA ILE A 398 -23.93 3.24 15.36
C ILE A 398 -24.61 3.30 13.99
N GLY A 399 -25.87 3.77 13.93
CA GLY A 399 -26.61 3.89 12.67
C GLY A 399 -25.95 4.79 11.63
N LYS A 400 -25.20 5.82 12.05
CA LYS A 400 -24.45 6.71 11.14
C LYS A 400 -23.32 6.01 10.40
N SER A 401 -22.87 4.84 10.85
CA SER A 401 -21.79 4.12 10.17
C SER A 401 -22.15 3.69 8.75
N ARG A 402 -23.44 3.73 8.37
CA ARG A 402 -23.92 3.48 7.01
C ARG A 402 -23.37 4.50 6.00
N ASP A 403 -23.12 5.73 6.46
CA ASP A 403 -22.75 6.82 5.55
C ASP A 403 -21.23 6.91 5.37
N TRP A 404 -20.44 6.15 6.14
CA TRP A 404 -18.97 6.26 6.17
C TRP A 404 -18.32 6.03 4.80
N PHE A 405 -18.82 5.07 4.02
CA PHE A 405 -18.28 4.80 2.68
C PHE A 405 -18.48 5.94 1.69
N SER A 406 -19.42 6.84 1.96
CA SER A 406 -19.65 8.05 1.18
C SER A 406 -18.96 9.30 1.74
N GLU A 407 -18.54 9.25 3.00
CA GLU A 407 -17.93 10.38 3.73
C GLU A 407 -16.40 10.29 3.80
N HIS A 408 -15.81 9.10 3.64
CA HIS A 408 -14.38 8.87 3.81
C HIS A 408 -13.80 8.06 2.65
N ASP A 409 -13.04 8.71 1.76
CA ASP A 409 -12.51 8.06 0.53
C ASP A 409 -11.69 6.80 0.82
N ILE A 410 -10.96 6.76 1.93
CA ILE A 410 -10.12 5.61 2.29
C ILE A 410 -10.92 4.33 2.54
N SER A 411 -12.22 4.42 2.79
CA SER A 411 -13.04 3.25 3.10
C SER A 411 -13.19 2.29 1.92
N SER A 412 -12.93 2.73 0.68
CA SER A 412 -12.89 1.80 -0.46
C SER A 412 -11.80 0.75 -0.32
N SER A 413 -10.78 0.99 0.52
CA SER A 413 -9.77 -0.01 0.87
C SER A 413 -10.24 -0.99 1.94
N TRP A 414 -11.37 -0.76 2.62
CA TRP A 414 -11.82 -1.57 3.76
C TRP A 414 -12.49 -2.87 3.30
N PHE A 415 -11.67 -3.81 2.84
CA PHE A 415 -12.03 -5.19 2.56
C PHE A 415 -11.07 -6.15 3.28
N VAL A 416 -11.37 -7.46 3.21
CA VAL A 416 -10.49 -8.50 3.74
C VAL A 416 -10.15 -9.48 2.63
N SER A 417 -8.86 -9.77 2.45
CA SER A 417 -8.37 -10.59 1.35
C SER A 417 -7.46 -11.76 1.77
N ASP A 418 -7.41 -12.09 3.05
CA ASP A 418 -6.49 -13.12 3.53
C ASP A 418 -6.76 -14.52 2.95
N ALA A 419 -5.70 -15.32 2.89
CA ALA A 419 -5.68 -16.65 2.30
C ALA A 419 -6.80 -17.58 2.82
N THR A 420 -7.12 -17.48 4.12
CA THR A 420 -8.16 -18.34 4.72
C THR A 420 -9.54 -18.00 4.18
N LEU A 421 -9.82 -16.71 4.01
CA LEU A 421 -11.07 -16.26 3.42
C LEU A 421 -11.15 -16.61 1.93
N MET A 422 -10.10 -16.38 1.16
CA MET A 422 -10.09 -16.62 -0.28
C MET A 422 -10.33 -18.10 -0.61
N ALA A 423 -9.61 -19.02 0.04
CA ALA A 423 -9.83 -20.46 -0.12
C ALA A 423 -11.26 -20.90 0.26
N ALA A 424 -11.86 -20.26 1.26
CA ALA A 424 -13.24 -20.55 1.64
C ALA A 424 -14.25 -20.02 0.60
N LEU A 425 -13.94 -18.90 -0.06
CA LEU A 425 -14.76 -18.31 -1.12
C LEU A 425 -14.70 -19.10 -2.42
N GLU A 426 -13.55 -19.66 -2.80
CA GLU A 426 -13.41 -20.57 -3.95
C GLU A 426 -14.32 -21.80 -3.80
N ALA A 427 -14.42 -22.36 -2.59
CA ALA A 427 -15.31 -23.48 -2.29
C ALA A 427 -16.81 -23.09 -2.25
N ALA A 428 -17.15 -21.80 -2.35
CA ALA A 428 -18.52 -21.32 -2.22
C ALA A 428 -19.28 -21.42 -3.55
N SER A 429 -20.10 -22.46 -3.69
CA SER A 429 -20.91 -22.68 -4.90
C SER A 429 -22.08 -21.70 -5.12
N THR A 430 -22.35 -20.77 -4.19
CA THR A 430 -23.45 -19.81 -4.31
C THR A 430 -23.12 -18.47 -3.64
N ALA A 431 -23.65 -17.37 -4.18
CA ALA A 431 -23.52 -16.03 -3.60
C ALA A 431 -24.02 -15.95 -2.14
N ALA A 432 -25.08 -16.69 -1.79
CA ALA A 432 -25.59 -16.73 -0.42
C ALA A 432 -24.60 -17.41 0.55
N ARG A 433 -23.89 -18.44 0.08
CA ARG A 433 -22.84 -19.10 0.86
C ARG A 433 -21.63 -18.19 1.03
N ALA A 434 -21.20 -17.51 -0.04
CA ALA A 434 -20.10 -16.54 -0.02
C ALA A 434 -20.37 -15.41 1.00
N LYS A 435 -21.56 -14.78 0.94
CA LYS A 435 -21.99 -13.77 1.93
C LYS A 435 -21.91 -14.27 3.37
N LYS A 436 -22.32 -15.52 3.62
CA LYS A 436 -22.26 -16.12 4.96
C LYS A 436 -20.81 -16.37 5.42
N ILE A 437 -19.92 -16.75 4.51
CA ILE A 437 -18.50 -16.97 4.78
C ILE A 437 -17.84 -15.65 5.16
N VAL A 438 -17.99 -14.60 4.34
CA VAL A 438 -17.44 -13.26 4.64
C VAL A 438 -17.99 -12.73 5.96
N ALA A 439 -19.31 -12.81 6.20
CA ALA A 439 -19.89 -12.38 7.46
C ALA A 439 -19.35 -13.16 8.67
N GLY A 440 -19.11 -14.47 8.53
CA GLY A 440 -18.47 -15.27 9.57
C GLY A 440 -17.06 -14.75 9.88
N HIS A 441 -16.26 -14.58 8.82
CA HIS A 441 -14.88 -14.13 8.90
C HIS A 441 -14.72 -12.74 9.52
N LEU A 442 -15.54 -11.77 9.09
CA LEU A 442 -15.59 -10.44 9.69
C LEU A 442 -15.97 -10.49 11.18
N GLY A 443 -16.82 -11.45 11.56
CA GLY A 443 -17.24 -11.68 12.93
C GLY A 443 -16.14 -12.27 13.81
N GLU A 444 -15.28 -13.12 13.27
CA GLU A 444 -14.10 -13.68 13.94
C GLU A 444 -13.01 -12.62 14.17
N ARG A 445 -12.86 -11.68 13.23
CA ARG A 445 -11.90 -10.56 13.32
C ARG A 445 -12.47 -9.33 14.04
N ARG A 446 -13.46 -9.49 14.93
CA ARG A 446 -14.14 -8.38 15.62
C ARG A 446 -13.17 -7.45 16.37
N ASP A 447 -12.22 -8.02 17.09
CA ASP A 447 -11.29 -7.26 17.93
C ASP A 447 -10.36 -6.38 17.09
N ARG A 448 -9.96 -6.87 15.91
CA ARG A 448 -9.23 -6.10 14.90
C ARG A 448 -10.05 -4.88 14.47
N TRP A 449 -11.31 -5.08 14.06
CA TRP A 449 -12.19 -3.98 13.67
C TRP A 449 -12.47 -2.99 14.81
N ALA A 450 -12.56 -3.46 16.06
CA ALA A 450 -12.72 -2.58 17.20
C ALA A 450 -11.52 -1.62 17.35
N ARG A 451 -10.29 -2.15 17.29
CA ARG A 451 -9.05 -1.33 17.31
C ARG A 451 -8.98 -0.39 16.12
N PHE A 452 -9.31 -0.90 14.93
CA PHE A 452 -9.37 -0.13 13.70
C PHE A 452 -10.24 1.13 13.84
N PHE A 453 -11.49 0.96 14.26
CA PHE A 453 -12.39 2.09 14.45
C PHE A 453 -12.01 2.98 15.64
N ALA A 454 -11.37 2.43 16.68
CA ALA A 454 -10.83 3.25 17.78
C ALA A 454 -9.69 4.17 17.33
N ARG A 455 -8.80 3.71 16.43
CA ARG A 455 -7.77 4.57 15.80
C ARG A 455 -8.40 5.68 14.98
N SER A 456 -9.39 5.37 14.15
CA SER A 456 -10.15 6.37 13.38
C SER A 456 -10.85 7.39 14.29
N ALA A 457 -11.40 6.93 15.42
CA ALA A 457 -12.01 7.82 16.40
C ALA A 457 -10.99 8.78 17.03
N LEU A 458 -9.81 8.29 17.41
CA LEU A 458 -8.74 9.13 17.95
C LEU A 458 -8.33 10.22 16.94
N ILE A 459 -8.13 9.86 15.67
CA ILE A 459 -7.79 10.83 14.61
C ILE A 459 -8.87 11.90 14.50
N LEU A 460 -10.13 11.50 14.33
CA LEU A 460 -11.24 12.44 14.14
C LEU A 460 -11.55 13.29 15.39
N ARG A 461 -11.13 12.86 16.59
CA ARG A 461 -11.22 13.66 17.82
C ARG A 461 -10.22 14.81 17.80
N HIS A 462 -9.03 14.58 17.25
CA HIS A 462 -7.96 15.56 17.16
C HIS A 462 -7.99 16.38 15.86
N ASP A 463 -8.77 15.97 14.88
CA ASP A 463 -8.96 16.69 13.61
C ASP A 463 -9.81 17.96 13.82
N SER A 464 -9.18 19.10 13.55
CA SER A 464 -9.82 20.42 13.69
C SER A 464 -10.88 20.73 12.63
N SER A 465 -10.83 20.03 11.49
CA SER A 465 -11.76 20.18 10.37
C SER A 465 -12.94 19.22 10.42
N ALA A 466 -12.83 18.14 11.20
CA ALA A 466 -13.89 17.15 11.36
C ALA A 466 -15.12 17.72 12.08
N ARG A 467 -16.29 17.17 11.77
CA ARG A 467 -17.52 17.48 12.54
C ARG A 467 -17.29 17.09 14.01
N PRO A 468 -17.67 17.91 15.01
CA PRO A 468 -17.36 17.65 16.42
C PRO A 468 -17.86 16.30 16.98
N ASP A 469 -18.89 15.72 16.37
CA ASP A 469 -19.48 14.43 16.76
C ASP A 469 -19.03 13.26 15.86
N ALA A 470 -18.14 13.47 14.87
CA ALA A 470 -17.70 12.43 13.93
C ALA A 470 -16.96 11.30 14.67
N TRP A 471 -16.01 11.65 15.53
CA TRP A 471 -15.24 10.69 16.33
C TRP A 471 -16.13 9.80 17.21
N LYS A 472 -17.24 10.34 17.75
CA LYS A 472 -18.19 9.59 18.61
C LYS A 472 -18.82 8.42 17.87
N SER A 473 -19.06 8.58 16.56
CA SER A 473 -19.61 7.50 15.73
C SER A 473 -18.66 6.31 15.72
N PHE A 474 -17.39 6.55 15.40
CA PHE A 474 -16.35 5.53 15.35
C PHE A 474 -16.09 4.90 16.73
N ALA A 475 -15.97 5.73 17.78
CA ALA A 475 -15.73 5.24 19.14
C ALA A 475 -16.89 4.39 19.68
N VAL A 476 -18.15 4.76 19.42
CA VAL A 476 -19.30 3.96 19.85
C VAL A 476 -19.40 2.64 19.06
N VAL A 477 -19.02 2.63 17.77
CA VAL A 477 -18.93 1.38 17.01
C VAL A 477 -17.83 0.48 17.57
N ALA A 478 -16.65 1.02 17.89
CA ALA A 478 -15.58 0.27 18.54
C ALA A 478 -16.01 -0.33 19.89
N GLN A 479 -16.63 0.47 20.77
CA GLN A 479 -17.21 0.00 22.04
C GLN A 479 -18.30 -1.06 21.84
N ALA A 480 -19.12 -0.93 20.79
CA ALA A 480 -20.15 -1.91 20.49
C ALA A 480 -19.56 -3.26 20.04
N LEU A 481 -18.49 -3.23 19.25
CA LEU A 481 -17.75 -4.43 18.86
C LEU A 481 -17.09 -5.09 20.08
N GLU A 482 -16.40 -4.32 20.92
CA GLU A 482 -15.81 -4.80 22.18
C GLU A 482 -16.86 -5.45 23.10
N ALA A 483 -18.05 -4.84 23.20
CA ALA A 483 -19.18 -5.38 23.97
C ALA A 483 -19.87 -6.60 23.34
N GLY A 484 -19.35 -7.13 22.22
CA GLY A 484 -19.86 -8.34 21.56
C GLY A 484 -21.13 -8.12 20.73
N ARG A 485 -21.43 -6.87 20.32
CA ARG A 485 -22.56 -6.61 19.42
C ARG A 485 -22.34 -7.32 18.09
N GLU A 486 -23.36 -8.04 17.62
CA GLU A 486 -23.28 -8.77 16.34
C GLU A 486 -23.01 -7.81 15.18
N ILE A 487 -22.04 -8.13 14.31
CA ILE A 487 -21.63 -7.29 13.17
C ILE A 487 -22.80 -6.91 12.26
N LYS A 488 -23.78 -7.80 12.05
CA LYS A 488 -24.99 -7.57 11.23
C LYS A 488 -25.89 -6.44 11.77
N LYS A 489 -25.67 -5.99 13.01
CA LYS A 489 -26.40 -4.87 13.63
C LYS A 489 -25.66 -3.54 13.48
N ILE A 490 -24.47 -3.54 12.88
CA ILE A 490 -23.60 -2.38 12.68
C ILE A 490 -23.51 -2.13 11.16
N PRO A 491 -24.16 -1.07 10.64
CA PRO A 491 -24.36 -0.91 9.20
C PRO A 491 -23.12 -0.94 8.32
N VAL A 492 -21.95 -0.45 8.79
CA VAL A 492 -20.73 -0.38 7.96
C VAL A 492 -20.26 -1.77 7.48
N PHE A 493 -20.58 -2.82 8.23
CA PHE A 493 -20.19 -4.18 7.86
C PHE A 493 -20.95 -4.73 6.65
N GLU A 494 -22.06 -4.08 6.24
CA GLU A 494 -22.71 -4.40 4.97
C GLU A 494 -21.84 -3.96 3.79
N ASP A 495 -21.33 -2.72 3.83
CA ASP A 495 -20.44 -2.17 2.80
C ASP A 495 -19.09 -2.89 2.75
N ILE A 496 -18.47 -3.17 3.92
CA ILE A 496 -17.20 -3.93 4.00
C ILE A 496 -17.37 -5.33 3.40
N LEU A 497 -18.52 -5.97 3.65
CA LEU A 497 -18.82 -7.29 3.11
C LEU A 497 -19.00 -7.26 1.60
N GLU A 498 -19.71 -6.26 1.08
CA GLU A 498 -19.89 -6.07 -0.38
C GLU A 498 -18.54 -5.83 -1.06
N GLN A 499 -17.74 -4.89 -0.55
CA GLN A 499 -16.40 -4.60 -1.07
C GLN A 499 -15.48 -5.84 -1.04
N THR A 500 -15.56 -6.64 0.03
CA THR A 500 -14.79 -7.89 0.14
C THR A 500 -15.18 -8.91 -0.94
N LEU A 501 -16.46 -9.04 -1.25
CA LEU A 501 -16.92 -9.93 -2.31
C LEU A 501 -16.55 -9.42 -3.70
N GLU A 502 -16.62 -8.10 -3.93
CA GLU A 502 -16.23 -7.47 -5.19
C GLU A 502 -14.74 -7.71 -5.48
N VAL A 503 -13.87 -7.49 -4.48
CA VAL A 503 -12.43 -7.73 -4.62
C VAL A 503 -12.12 -9.21 -4.87
N ALA A 504 -12.78 -10.11 -4.13
CA ALA A 504 -12.61 -11.55 -4.35
C ALA A 504 -13.04 -11.98 -5.77
N ALA A 505 -14.14 -11.42 -6.28
CA ALA A 505 -14.60 -11.71 -7.64
C ALA A 505 -13.65 -11.15 -8.71
N ALA A 506 -13.12 -9.94 -8.51
CA ALA A 506 -12.14 -9.35 -9.42
C ALA A 506 -10.86 -10.18 -9.51
N ARG A 507 -10.37 -10.71 -8.37
CA ARG A 507 -9.21 -11.61 -8.35
C ARG A 507 -9.45 -12.93 -9.06
N ALA A 508 -10.60 -13.57 -8.81
CA ALA A 508 -10.96 -14.80 -9.51
C ALA A 508 -11.09 -14.61 -11.03
N MET A 509 -11.42 -13.39 -11.50
CA MET A 509 -11.41 -13.06 -12.92
C MET A 509 -9.99 -12.79 -13.45
N GLY A 510 -9.13 -12.14 -12.67
CA GLY A 510 -7.72 -11.93 -13.02
C GLY A 510 -6.92 -13.23 -13.14
N GLU A 511 -7.16 -14.20 -12.24
CA GLU A 511 -6.54 -15.54 -12.31
C GLU A 511 -6.99 -16.36 -13.53
N LEU A 512 -8.15 -16.03 -14.14
CA LEU A 512 -8.61 -16.64 -15.39
C LEU A 512 -7.95 -16.02 -16.63
N ASP A 513 -7.40 -14.81 -16.52
CA ASP A 513 -6.59 -14.17 -17.57
C ASP A 513 -5.12 -14.64 -17.53
N ASP A 514 -4.69 -15.30 -16.44
CA ASP A 514 -3.36 -15.95 -16.27
C ASP A 514 -3.35 -17.44 -16.71
N GLU A 515 -4.45 -17.98 -17.26
CA GLU A 515 -4.32 -19.15 -18.14
C GLU A 515 -3.46 -18.72 -19.35
N PRO A 516 -2.48 -19.53 -19.77
CA PRO A 516 -1.50 -19.11 -20.77
C PRO A 516 -2.23 -18.55 -21.97
N GLU A 517 -1.74 -17.39 -22.46
CA GLU A 517 -2.02 -16.87 -23.80
C GLU A 517 -2.36 -18.07 -24.67
N TRP A 518 -3.64 -18.21 -25.02
CA TRP A 518 -4.08 -19.32 -25.82
C TRP A 518 -3.16 -19.34 -27.03
N ASP A 519 -2.33 -20.38 -27.11
CA ASP A 519 -1.45 -20.62 -28.24
C ASP A 519 -2.28 -20.29 -29.47
N ASN A 520 -1.85 -19.25 -30.19
CA ASN A 520 -2.46 -18.78 -31.41
C ASN A 520 -2.22 -19.83 -32.51
N GLU A 521 -2.85 -20.99 -32.37
CA GLU A 521 -3.00 -22.00 -33.39
C GLU A 521 -4.46 -22.47 -33.33
N ASP A 522 -5.28 -21.92 -34.22
CA ASP A 522 -6.68 -22.26 -34.55
C ASP A 522 -7.83 -21.44 -33.94
N TYR A 523 -7.63 -20.16 -33.56
CA TYR A 523 -8.75 -19.21 -33.50
C TYR A 523 -8.88 -18.47 -34.85
N GLU A 524 -9.63 -19.05 -35.79
CA GLU A 524 -10.23 -18.22 -36.84
C GLU A 524 -11.22 -17.27 -36.15
N PRO A 525 -11.07 -15.94 -36.24
CA PRO A 525 -12.09 -15.04 -35.73
C PRO A 525 -13.41 -15.40 -36.39
N LEU A 526 -14.43 -15.70 -35.58
CA LEU A 526 -15.79 -15.89 -36.09
C LEU A 526 -16.16 -14.62 -36.88
N GLU A 527 -16.22 -14.72 -38.21
CA GLU A 527 -16.61 -13.60 -39.07
C GLU A 527 -18.06 -13.20 -38.74
N ILE A 528 -18.22 -12.19 -37.88
CA ILE A 528 -19.53 -11.61 -37.59
C ILE A 528 -20.01 -10.89 -38.85
N GLU A 529 -21.12 -11.35 -39.45
CA GLU A 529 -21.69 -10.70 -40.62
C GLU A 529 -21.97 -9.20 -40.33
N ALA A 530 -21.52 -8.30 -41.20
CA ALA A 530 -21.77 -6.87 -41.07
C ALA A 530 -23.27 -6.54 -40.91
N GLU A 531 -23.59 -5.49 -40.13
CA GLU A 531 -24.97 -5.02 -39.96
C GLU A 531 -25.57 -4.56 -41.30
N ARG A 532 -26.72 -5.14 -41.70
CA ARG A 532 -27.45 -4.70 -42.89
C ARG A 532 -28.21 -3.39 -42.59
N PRO A 533 -28.42 -2.51 -43.58
CA PRO A 533 -29.09 -1.23 -43.35
C PRO A 533 -30.46 -1.37 -42.66
N GLY A 534 -30.58 -0.80 -41.46
CA GLY A 534 -31.80 -0.83 -40.64
C GLY A 534 -32.14 -2.21 -40.04
N GLU A 535 -31.17 -3.13 -39.99
CA GLU A 535 -31.33 -4.46 -39.39
C GLU A 535 -31.61 -4.39 -37.90
N LEU A 536 -30.79 -3.66 -37.13
CA LEU A 536 -30.97 -3.53 -35.68
C LEU A 536 -32.33 -2.93 -35.33
N ALA A 537 -32.77 -1.91 -36.06
CA ALA A 537 -34.09 -1.30 -35.86
C ALA A 537 -35.26 -2.27 -36.11
N LYS A 538 -35.08 -3.26 -37.01
CA LYS A 538 -36.08 -4.30 -37.25
C LYS A 538 -36.06 -5.37 -36.16
N LEU A 539 -34.87 -5.74 -35.68
CA LEU A 539 -34.69 -6.73 -34.61
C LEU A 539 -35.23 -6.21 -33.27
N LEU A 540 -35.09 -4.91 -33.01
CA LEU A 540 -35.62 -4.24 -31.81
C LEU A 540 -37.10 -3.84 -31.92
N LYS A 541 -37.81 -4.20 -32.99
CA LYS A 541 -39.20 -3.78 -33.21
C LYS A 541 -40.11 -4.34 -32.12
N GLY A 542 -40.59 -3.46 -31.23
CA GLY A 542 -41.43 -3.82 -30.07
C GLY A 542 -40.67 -3.85 -28.74
N SER A 543 -39.35 -3.64 -28.77
CA SER A 543 -38.51 -3.35 -27.60
C SER A 543 -38.64 -1.86 -27.21
N PRO A 544 -38.44 -1.50 -25.93
CA PRO A 544 -38.23 -0.11 -25.53
C PRO A 544 -36.94 0.50 -26.11
N LEU A 545 -35.98 -0.32 -26.56
CA LEU A 545 -34.72 0.16 -27.12
C LEU A 545 -34.79 0.48 -28.60
N ASN A 546 -33.98 1.46 -29.01
CA ASN A 546 -33.72 1.77 -30.42
C ASN A 546 -32.20 1.90 -30.68
N PRO A 547 -31.75 1.89 -31.96
CA PRO A 547 -30.33 1.93 -32.28
C PRO A 547 -29.58 3.15 -31.74
N ASP A 548 -30.19 4.34 -31.74
CA ASP A 548 -29.52 5.55 -31.25
C ASP A 548 -29.33 5.53 -29.73
N GLN A 549 -30.28 4.93 -29.00
CA GLN A 549 -30.17 4.69 -27.56
C GLN A 549 -29.05 3.70 -27.23
N ILE A 550 -28.89 2.64 -28.02
CA ILE A 550 -27.76 1.72 -27.89
C ILE A 550 -26.44 2.44 -28.14
N ASP A 551 -26.34 3.26 -29.18
CA ASP A 551 -25.11 4.01 -29.47
C ASP A 551 -24.75 4.99 -28.33
N GLY A 552 -25.76 5.60 -27.70
CA GLY A 552 -25.57 6.44 -26.50
C GLY A 552 -25.09 5.65 -25.28
N TYR A 553 -25.69 4.49 -25.06
CA TYR A 553 -25.32 3.58 -23.96
C TYR A 553 -23.88 3.09 -24.10
N LEU A 554 -23.51 2.55 -25.27
CA LEU A 554 -22.15 2.06 -25.54
C LEU A 554 -21.12 3.19 -25.51
N THR A 555 -21.49 4.41 -25.94
CA THR A 555 -20.59 5.56 -25.80
C THR A 555 -20.27 5.84 -24.33
N ALA A 556 -21.26 5.80 -23.44
CA ALA A 556 -21.06 6.01 -22.00
C ALA A 556 -20.26 4.88 -21.32
N VAL A 557 -20.37 3.64 -21.82
CA VAL A 557 -19.52 2.51 -21.40
C VAL A 557 -18.06 2.79 -21.74
N LEU A 558 -17.78 3.18 -22.99
CA LEU A 558 -16.42 3.31 -23.52
C LEU A 558 -15.62 4.50 -22.96
N ILE A 559 -16.30 5.51 -22.41
CA ILE A 559 -15.64 6.70 -21.83
C ILE A 559 -15.81 6.79 -20.30
N ALA A 560 -16.33 5.73 -19.69
CA ALA A 560 -16.49 5.65 -18.24
C ALA A 560 -15.12 5.76 -17.55
N PRO A 561 -15.03 6.43 -16.39
CA PRO A 561 -13.79 6.49 -15.61
C PRO A 561 -13.26 5.13 -15.15
N GLU A 562 -14.14 4.15 -14.95
CA GLU A 562 -13.78 2.79 -14.54
C GLU A 562 -14.24 1.81 -15.63
N PHE A 563 -13.42 0.80 -15.94
CA PHE A 563 -13.74 -0.21 -16.94
C PHE A 563 -15.00 -1.00 -16.54
N ALA A 564 -15.89 -1.24 -17.50
CA ALA A 564 -17.02 -2.14 -17.36
C ALA A 564 -16.91 -3.24 -18.40
N SER A 565 -16.87 -4.49 -17.96
CA SER A 565 -16.80 -5.67 -18.83
C SER A 565 -18.12 -5.85 -19.61
N PRO A 566 -18.08 -6.54 -20.77
CA PRO A 566 -19.28 -6.90 -21.54
C PRO A 566 -20.41 -7.47 -20.69
N ASN A 567 -20.11 -8.33 -19.73
CA ASN A 567 -21.15 -8.94 -18.88
C ASN A 567 -21.85 -7.91 -17.97
N GLU A 568 -21.11 -6.91 -17.49
CA GLU A 568 -21.60 -5.89 -16.56
C GLU A 568 -22.47 -4.85 -17.27
N TRP A 569 -22.11 -4.43 -18.48
CA TRP A 569 -22.90 -3.44 -19.22
C TRP A 569 -23.98 -4.07 -20.10
N LEU A 570 -23.86 -5.35 -20.48
CA LEU A 570 -24.89 -6.02 -21.28
C LEU A 570 -26.14 -6.32 -20.47
N THR A 571 -26.00 -6.68 -19.19
CA THR A 571 -27.14 -7.04 -18.33
C THR A 571 -28.15 -5.90 -18.15
N PRO A 572 -27.74 -4.65 -17.79
CA PRO A 572 -28.66 -3.52 -17.67
C PRO A 572 -29.18 -3.00 -19.02
N LEU A 573 -28.45 -3.25 -20.12
CA LEU A 573 -28.91 -2.92 -21.46
C LEU A 573 -30.02 -3.87 -21.90
N MET A 574 -29.88 -5.17 -21.62
CA MET A 574 -30.79 -6.22 -22.07
C MET A 574 -32.02 -6.42 -21.17
N GLU A 575 -32.06 -5.75 -20.01
CA GLU A 575 -33.16 -5.87 -19.05
C GLU A 575 -34.51 -5.44 -19.68
N GLY A 576 -35.49 -6.35 -19.67
CA GLY A 576 -36.85 -6.08 -20.16
C GLY A 576 -37.03 -6.15 -21.69
N ILE A 577 -36.02 -6.60 -22.45
CA ILE A 577 -36.16 -6.80 -23.90
C ILE A 577 -36.83 -8.14 -24.21
N GLU A 578 -38.01 -8.09 -24.84
CA GLU A 578 -38.64 -9.27 -25.45
C GLU A 578 -38.29 -9.35 -26.95
N VAL A 579 -37.40 -10.27 -27.32
CA VAL A 579 -37.03 -10.51 -28.73
C VAL A 579 -37.87 -11.65 -29.31
N LYS A 580 -38.50 -11.43 -30.46
CA LYS A 580 -39.32 -12.44 -31.16
C LYS A 580 -38.56 -13.05 -32.34
N GLY A 581 -38.19 -14.33 -32.22
CA GLY A 581 -37.58 -15.11 -33.32
C GLY A 581 -36.42 -15.99 -32.86
N HIS A 582 -36.27 -17.18 -33.44
CA HIS A 582 -35.11 -18.04 -33.20
C HIS A 582 -33.84 -17.37 -33.76
N GLY A 583 -32.79 -17.23 -32.93
CA GLY A 583 -31.50 -16.64 -33.32
C GLY A 583 -31.43 -15.11 -33.31
N SER A 584 -32.55 -14.42 -33.06
CA SER A 584 -32.60 -12.94 -33.09
C SER A 584 -31.85 -12.27 -31.92
N ILE A 585 -31.77 -12.94 -30.76
CA ILE A 585 -30.98 -12.43 -29.61
C ILE A 585 -29.49 -12.49 -29.94
N GLN A 586 -29.00 -13.63 -30.44
CA GLN A 586 -27.60 -13.76 -30.84
C GLN A 586 -27.22 -12.71 -31.88
N ARG A 587 -28.07 -12.50 -32.89
CA ARG A 587 -27.82 -11.47 -33.90
C ARG A 587 -27.80 -10.04 -33.33
N ILE A 588 -28.60 -9.76 -32.29
CA ILE A 588 -28.53 -8.47 -31.59
C ILE A 588 -27.18 -8.34 -30.88
N LEU A 589 -26.73 -9.37 -30.16
CA LEU A 589 -25.42 -9.38 -29.48
C LEU A 589 -24.27 -9.18 -30.46
N ASP A 590 -24.30 -9.88 -31.60
CA ASP A 590 -23.33 -9.74 -32.67
C ASP A 590 -23.24 -8.29 -33.18
N ILE A 591 -24.40 -7.64 -33.40
CA ILE A 591 -24.46 -6.24 -33.85
C ILE A 591 -24.02 -5.28 -32.74
N LEU A 592 -24.31 -5.59 -31.46
CA LEU A 592 -23.82 -4.80 -30.32
C LEU A 592 -22.30 -4.81 -30.27
N MET A 593 -21.67 -5.97 -30.50
CA MET A 593 -20.21 -6.06 -30.54
C MET A 593 -19.61 -5.29 -31.72
N LEU A 594 -20.16 -5.42 -32.93
CA LEU A 594 -19.71 -4.63 -34.08
C LEU A 594 -19.80 -3.11 -33.82
N ARG A 595 -20.83 -2.66 -33.10
CA ARG A 595 -21.01 -1.25 -32.74
C ARG A 595 -20.08 -0.80 -31.62
N TYR A 596 -19.85 -1.66 -30.63
CA TYR A 596 -18.89 -1.43 -29.56
C TYR A 596 -17.48 -1.25 -30.14
N ASP A 597 -17.05 -2.15 -31.03
CA ASP A 597 -15.72 -2.09 -31.66
C ASP A 597 -15.55 -0.85 -32.53
N ALA A 598 -16.56 -0.52 -33.35
CA ALA A 598 -16.53 0.68 -34.18
C ALA A 598 -16.51 1.98 -33.37
N LEU A 599 -17.20 2.02 -32.22
CA LEU A 599 -17.15 3.16 -31.31
C LEU A 599 -15.80 3.20 -30.59
N ASN A 600 -15.26 2.07 -30.14
CA ASN A 600 -13.97 1.99 -29.48
C ASN A 600 -12.85 2.49 -30.40
N GLU A 601 -12.86 2.08 -31.68
CA GLU A 601 -11.96 2.60 -32.71
C GLU A 601 -12.10 4.12 -32.86
N ALA A 602 -13.32 4.64 -32.89
CA ALA A 602 -13.56 6.09 -32.92
C ALA A 602 -13.04 6.83 -31.67
N VAL A 603 -13.06 6.18 -30.49
CA VAL A 603 -12.43 6.74 -29.29
C VAL A 603 -10.91 6.73 -29.43
N ILE A 604 -10.30 5.63 -29.90
CA ILE A 604 -8.85 5.51 -30.15
C ILE A 604 -8.35 6.57 -31.14
N LEU A 605 -9.12 6.85 -32.19
CA LEU A 605 -8.77 7.86 -33.19
C LEU A 605 -9.14 9.30 -32.78
N GLY A 606 -9.72 9.51 -31.59
CA GLY A 606 -10.15 10.83 -31.11
C GLY A 606 -11.35 11.42 -31.86
N GLU A 607 -12.09 10.59 -32.60
CA GLU A 607 -13.23 10.96 -33.44
C GLU A 607 -14.59 10.80 -32.73
N ILE A 608 -14.59 10.36 -31.48
CA ILE A 608 -15.79 10.17 -30.68
C ILE A 608 -16.65 11.44 -30.60
N GLY A 609 -17.97 11.27 -30.65
CA GLY A 609 -18.93 12.37 -30.58
C GLY A 609 -19.14 13.16 -31.88
N GLY A 610 -18.34 12.93 -32.93
CA GLY A 610 -18.49 13.63 -34.22
C GLY A 610 -19.88 13.47 -34.85
N ARG A 611 -20.45 12.26 -34.79
CA ARG A 611 -21.78 11.94 -35.33
C ARG A 611 -22.94 12.47 -34.48
N VAL A 612 -22.71 12.72 -33.19
CA VAL A 612 -23.74 13.15 -32.22
C VAL A 612 -24.24 14.56 -32.53
N ARG A 613 -23.38 15.43 -33.04
CA ARG A 613 -23.70 16.82 -33.41
C ARG A 613 -24.79 16.88 -34.48
N ASP A 614 -24.77 15.96 -35.44
CA ASP A 614 -25.60 15.98 -36.63
C ASP A 614 -26.90 15.16 -36.49
N LEU A 615 -27.12 14.52 -35.33
CA LEU A 615 -28.33 13.73 -35.07
C LEU A 615 -29.58 14.62 -35.09
N PRO A 616 -30.66 14.25 -35.81
CA PRO A 616 -31.96 14.90 -35.67
C PRO A 616 -32.45 14.92 -34.21
N PRO A 617 -33.24 15.92 -33.76
CA PRO A 617 -33.61 16.08 -32.35
C PRO A 617 -34.21 14.83 -31.68
N VAL A 618 -35.02 14.06 -32.40
CA VAL A 618 -35.63 12.81 -31.90
C VAL A 618 -34.58 11.72 -31.66
N ARG A 619 -33.63 11.57 -32.58
CA ARG A 619 -32.53 10.59 -32.46
C ARG A 619 -31.51 11.01 -31.40
N PHE A 620 -31.27 12.32 -31.30
CA PHE A 620 -30.41 12.89 -30.26
C PHE A 620 -30.98 12.64 -28.86
N ARG A 621 -32.29 12.78 -28.66
CA ARG A 621 -32.94 12.45 -27.39
C ARG A 621 -32.76 10.98 -27.02
N ALA A 622 -33.03 10.08 -27.97
CA ALA A 622 -32.84 8.65 -27.76
C ALA A 622 -31.39 8.31 -27.38
N TRP A 623 -30.42 8.95 -28.04
CA TRP A 623 -29.00 8.84 -27.69
C TRP A 623 -28.71 9.30 -26.25
N THR A 624 -29.23 10.46 -25.83
CA THR A 624 -29.02 10.95 -24.46
C THR A 624 -29.69 10.07 -23.39
N GLU A 625 -30.83 9.46 -23.72
CA GLU A 625 -31.51 8.49 -22.83
C GLU A 625 -30.64 7.25 -22.61
N GLY A 626 -30.03 6.72 -23.66
CA GLY A 626 -29.13 5.57 -23.57
C GLY A 626 -27.86 5.88 -22.80
N PHE A 627 -27.27 7.05 -23.05
CA PHE A 627 -26.11 7.53 -22.32
C PHE A 627 -26.41 7.64 -20.81
N ALA A 628 -27.53 8.27 -20.45
CA ALA A 628 -27.95 8.38 -19.04
C ALA A 628 -28.23 7.01 -18.41
N GLN A 629 -28.84 6.08 -19.16
CA GLN A 629 -29.11 4.72 -18.71
C GLN A 629 -27.83 3.98 -18.32
N ALA A 630 -26.75 4.09 -19.11
CA ALA A 630 -25.46 3.48 -18.76
C ALA A 630 -24.84 4.12 -17.51
N VAL A 631 -24.82 5.45 -17.42
CA VAL A 631 -24.26 6.20 -16.29
C VAL A 631 -24.96 5.84 -14.97
N ASP A 632 -26.27 5.65 -15.00
CA ASP A 632 -27.07 5.36 -13.80
C ASP A 632 -27.24 3.86 -13.52
N GLY A 633 -27.16 3.02 -14.55
CA GLY A 633 -27.45 1.58 -14.50
C GLY A 633 -26.22 0.68 -14.29
N ILE A 634 -25.03 1.12 -14.71
CA ILE A 634 -23.79 0.36 -14.54
C ILE A 634 -23.15 0.83 -13.23
N LYS A 635 -23.28 0.01 -12.17
CA LYS A 635 -22.71 0.32 -10.86
C LYS A 635 -21.19 0.44 -10.96
N GLY A 636 -20.62 1.41 -10.25
CA GLY A 636 -19.17 1.60 -10.18
C GLY A 636 -18.56 2.34 -11.38
N ALA A 637 -19.09 2.19 -12.59
CA ALA A 637 -18.52 2.75 -13.82
C ALA A 637 -18.34 4.28 -13.81
N TRP A 638 -19.23 5.02 -13.14
CA TRP A 638 -19.21 6.49 -13.06
C TRP A 638 -19.10 6.99 -11.61
N PRO A 639 -17.97 6.77 -10.92
CA PRO A 639 -17.86 7.08 -9.50
C PRO A 639 -17.78 8.60 -9.28
N LYS A 640 -18.52 9.11 -8.30
CA LYS A 640 -18.63 10.57 -8.04
C LYS A 640 -17.28 11.24 -7.75
N ARG A 641 -16.28 10.47 -7.31
CA ARG A 641 -14.91 10.93 -7.01
C ARG A 641 -14.10 11.24 -8.27
N ALA A 642 -14.26 10.47 -9.35
CA ALA A 642 -13.55 10.67 -10.62
C ALA A 642 -14.11 11.87 -11.41
N LEU A 643 -15.35 12.27 -11.12
CA LEU A 643 -16.05 13.31 -11.88
C LEU A 643 -15.75 14.71 -11.34
N SER A 644 -15.22 15.57 -12.21
CA SER A 644 -15.05 17.00 -11.92
C SER A 644 -16.41 17.69 -11.76
N ARG A 645 -16.39 18.94 -11.31
CA ARG A 645 -17.61 19.75 -11.22
C ARG A 645 -18.28 19.93 -12.59
N ASP A 646 -17.48 20.09 -13.64
CA ASP A 646 -17.98 20.30 -15.00
C ASP A 646 -18.54 18.99 -15.58
N ASP A 647 -17.89 17.86 -15.33
CA ASP A 647 -18.40 16.53 -15.71
C ASP A 647 -19.78 16.26 -15.09
N LYS A 648 -19.92 16.55 -13.79
CA LYS A 648 -21.21 16.43 -13.07
C LYS A 648 -22.29 17.32 -13.68
N GLN A 649 -21.93 18.52 -14.16
CA GLN A 649 -22.88 19.42 -14.82
C GLN A 649 -23.30 18.89 -16.19
N VAL A 650 -22.35 18.41 -17.01
CA VAL A 650 -22.65 17.83 -18.34
C VAL A 650 -23.52 16.58 -18.19
N LEU A 651 -23.18 15.67 -17.27
CA LEU A 651 -23.99 14.48 -16.99
C LEU A 651 -25.42 14.83 -16.54
N ASN A 652 -25.59 15.87 -15.73
CA ASN A 652 -26.92 16.35 -15.33
C ASN A 652 -27.70 16.92 -16.53
N LEU A 653 -27.04 17.66 -17.43
CA LEU A 653 -27.66 18.13 -18.66
C LEU A 653 -28.08 16.96 -19.57
N ILE A 654 -27.25 15.93 -19.70
CA ILE A 654 -27.59 14.71 -20.46
C ILE A 654 -28.82 14.02 -19.86
N ARG A 655 -28.87 13.82 -18.54
CA ARG A 655 -30.04 13.22 -17.85
C ARG A 655 -31.33 14.02 -18.09
N ARG A 656 -31.24 15.36 -18.07
CA ARG A 656 -32.40 16.23 -18.32
C ARG A 656 -32.84 16.25 -19.78
N ALA A 657 -31.94 15.97 -20.73
CA ALA A 657 -32.23 15.96 -22.16
C ALA A 657 -33.23 14.85 -22.57
N ALA A 658 -33.44 13.85 -21.71
CA ALA A 658 -34.51 12.86 -21.85
C ALA A 658 -35.92 13.49 -21.78
N VAL A 659 -36.08 14.58 -21.01
CA VAL A 659 -37.39 15.21 -20.74
C VAL A 659 -37.49 16.61 -21.36
N GLU A 660 -36.37 17.32 -21.51
CA GLU A 660 -36.28 18.69 -22.01
C GLU A 660 -35.52 18.75 -23.35
N ASP A 661 -35.88 19.68 -24.26
CA ASP A 661 -35.07 19.90 -25.47
C ASP A 661 -33.83 20.73 -25.16
N LEU A 662 -32.75 20.04 -24.79
CA LEU A 662 -31.43 20.63 -24.55
C LEU A 662 -30.49 20.55 -25.75
N SER A 663 -31.01 20.18 -26.93
CA SER A 663 -30.22 20.07 -28.16
C SER A 663 -29.38 21.32 -28.48
N PRO A 664 -29.89 22.56 -28.32
CA PRO A 664 -29.11 23.77 -28.61
C PRO A 664 -27.90 23.96 -27.69
N THR A 665 -27.91 23.36 -26.49
CA THR A 665 -26.84 23.48 -25.50
C THR A 665 -25.87 22.31 -25.57
N LEU A 666 -26.38 21.08 -25.67
CA LEU A 666 -25.56 19.87 -25.62
C LEU A 666 -24.86 19.54 -26.94
N LYS A 667 -25.49 19.75 -28.11
CA LYS A 667 -24.86 19.42 -29.40
C LYS A 667 -23.55 20.15 -29.71
N PRO A 668 -23.36 21.43 -29.36
CA PRO A 668 -22.05 22.08 -29.52
C PRO A 668 -21.03 21.60 -28.47
N LEU A 669 -21.47 21.22 -27.27
CA LEU A 669 -20.63 20.90 -26.11
C LEU A 669 -20.14 19.45 -26.07
N LEU A 670 -21.01 18.48 -26.40
CA LEU A 670 -20.75 17.06 -26.23
C LEU A 670 -19.54 16.55 -27.02
N PRO A 671 -19.30 16.91 -28.30
CA PRO A 671 -18.17 16.36 -29.04
C PRO A 671 -16.81 16.66 -28.39
N SER A 672 -16.61 17.88 -27.89
CA SER A 672 -15.37 18.23 -27.19
C SER A 672 -15.29 17.58 -25.82
N TRP A 673 -16.41 17.52 -25.08
CA TRP A 673 -16.42 16.91 -23.75
C TRP A 673 -16.19 15.40 -23.80
N LEU A 674 -16.82 14.68 -24.75
CA LEU A 674 -16.64 13.24 -24.94
C LEU A 674 -15.18 12.91 -25.27
N ARG A 675 -14.54 13.69 -26.15
CA ARG A 675 -13.11 13.53 -26.48
C ARG A 675 -12.23 13.75 -25.25
N MET A 676 -12.39 14.89 -24.58
CA MET A 676 -11.59 15.19 -23.37
C MET A 676 -11.78 14.15 -22.28
N THR A 677 -13.02 13.66 -22.09
CA THR A 677 -13.32 12.64 -21.08
C THR A 677 -12.66 11.30 -21.45
N ALA A 678 -12.70 10.92 -22.72
CA ALA A 678 -12.03 9.70 -23.18
C ALA A 678 -10.50 9.77 -23.08
N GLU A 679 -9.89 10.93 -23.35
CA GLU A 679 -8.44 11.14 -23.22
C GLU A 679 -8.01 11.13 -21.75
N LYS A 680 -8.76 11.82 -20.88
CA LYS A 680 -8.47 11.97 -19.44
C LYS A 680 -8.27 10.65 -18.70
N TRP A 681 -8.95 9.58 -19.11
CA TRP A 681 -8.93 8.29 -18.41
C TRP A 681 -8.07 7.23 -19.10
N ARG A 682 -7.35 7.62 -20.16
CA ARG A 682 -6.42 6.73 -20.88
C ARG A 682 -4.94 7.03 -20.62
N GLU A 683 -4.62 8.15 -19.97
CA GLU A 683 -3.25 8.46 -19.54
C GLU A 683 -2.80 7.63 -18.31
N ASP A 684 -3.73 6.88 -17.69
CA ASP A 684 -3.50 6.00 -16.54
C ASP A 684 -3.45 4.49 -16.90
N LEU A 685 -3.40 4.14 -18.20
CA LEU A 685 -3.26 2.75 -18.70
C LEU A 685 -1.87 2.47 -19.30
#